data_AF-A0A1E1MFJ0-F1
#
_entry.id   AF-A0A1E1MFJ0-F1
#
_cell.length_a   1.000
_cell.length_b   1.000
_cell.length_c   1.000
_cell.angle_alpha   90.00
_cell.angle_beta   90.00
_cell.angle_gamma   90.00
#
_symmetry.space_group_name_H-M   'P 1'
#
loop_
_entity.id
_entity.type
_entity.pdbx_description
1 polymer ?
#
loop_
_entity_poly.entity_id
_entity_poly.type
_entity_poly.pdbx_seq_one_letter_code
_entity_poly.pdbx_strand_id
1 'polypeptide(L)'
;MIQELGNFSAIQSPAKCAARIGQVFSDTRTAVAIDHDLVIEVPDVERNGRTFSDGVGTISVAMMQRIWDALPKAKRIKPNLFQIRYRGAKGMISLDTRLPGDCMLLRPSMIKFDGSTWPDIEICEAAYRPLTMYLNRQFIKILEDLGVEDHFFLNLQAQEVQRLRSITESPINASTFLKRQSIGISLHLPWLINELAYLGLDFRRDGFLRDVLEMTLLVELRLLKHKTRIPVDKGWHLHGIMDETGFLEEGQVYCSATIDGVPMALMKKNLVITRAPALHPGDVQLADGVIPPRGSPLSELTNCIVFSSKGARDLPSQLSGGDLDGDRYYVMWDDNCAPKQTFQPADYSRLPPIDINRAVTKDDMTDFFIQFMETDQLGRIAVLHRVMADQEPTGTLHMDCLKLAEMHSTAVDFSKTGIPVDMSLLPRYNKWRPDFEAPGPHVKIEKQGGLSLEEIDDPDTDDPADEDDDFSKHRYYESSKVLGKLYRAIDEREIFEHIKRRSLNPDISSEATVIDSVWDHVSTKCALFQYSHHLEWARDIRAMYEETMLDIMINHSEHTLHAVSELEAFIGNILGRTGAQSKNQRELSTTMKERFDEHSAFIVNCIVKDGTEWSEESLERSMACLCVSLEKKDVYKRWENLLSFRYLAAGVCLREVERVPGL
;
A
#
# COMPACT_ATOMS: atom_id res chain seq x y z
N MET A 1 -1.15 -4.67 -32.99
CA MET A 1 -1.19 -4.44 -31.53
C MET A 1 -0.11 -3.48 -31.03
N ILE A 2 1.19 -3.82 -30.85
CA ILE A 2 2.16 -2.85 -30.26
C ILE A 2 2.30 -1.56 -31.09
N GLN A 3 2.36 -1.67 -32.42
CA GLN A 3 2.44 -0.51 -33.32
C GLN A 3 1.21 0.41 -33.28
N GLU A 4 0.08 -0.07 -32.77
CA GLU A 4 -1.14 0.75 -32.60
C GLU A 4 -1.10 1.58 -31.31
N LEU A 5 -0.24 1.22 -30.35
CA LEU A 5 -0.13 1.93 -29.06
C LEU A 5 0.62 3.27 -29.20
N GLY A 6 1.56 3.33 -30.15
CA GLY A 6 2.41 4.50 -30.39
C GLY A 6 3.64 4.14 -31.24
N ASN A 7 4.46 5.14 -31.49
CA ASN A 7 5.71 5.03 -32.22
C ASN A 7 6.90 4.81 -31.26
N PHE A 8 7.42 3.59 -31.26
CA PHE A 8 8.60 3.20 -30.47
C PHE A 8 9.86 3.06 -31.33
N SER A 9 9.80 3.30 -32.66
CA SER A 9 10.90 2.99 -33.58
C SER A 9 12.15 3.85 -33.35
N ALA A 10 11.99 5.02 -32.73
CA ALA A 10 13.08 5.91 -32.34
C ALA A 10 13.82 5.45 -31.08
N ILE A 11 13.28 4.49 -30.32
CA ILE A 11 13.90 3.99 -29.10
C ILE A 11 14.91 2.89 -29.46
N GLN A 12 16.18 3.14 -29.16
CA GLN A 12 17.30 2.26 -29.47
C GLN A 12 17.81 1.49 -28.23
N SER A 13 17.09 1.55 -27.12
CA SER A 13 17.41 0.81 -25.90
C SER A 13 16.33 -0.21 -25.58
N PRO A 14 16.65 -1.51 -25.50
CA PRO A 14 15.66 -2.55 -25.20
C PRO A 14 14.93 -2.31 -23.88
N ALA A 15 15.67 -1.99 -22.81
CA ALA A 15 15.11 -1.70 -21.49
C ALA A 15 14.15 -0.50 -21.53
N LYS A 16 14.59 0.62 -22.13
CA LYS A 16 13.74 1.82 -22.27
C LYS A 16 12.50 1.53 -23.14
N CYS A 17 12.65 0.79 -24.23
CA CYS A 17 11.55 0.42 -25.11
C CYS A 17 10.51 -0.43 -24.37
N ALA A 18 10.95 -1.48 -23.67
CA ALA A 18 10.10 -2.32 -22.84
C ALA A 18 9.36 -1.50 -21.77
N ALA A 19 10.06 -0.59 -21.07
CA ALA A 19 9.45 0.30 -20.09
C ALA A 19 8.40 1.25 -20.71
N ARG A 20 8.61 1.73 -21.94
CA ARG A 20 7.66 2.61 -22.67
C ARG A 20 6.46 1.86 -23.24
N ILE A 21 6.61 0.59 -23.58
CA ILE A 21 5.46 -0.26 -23.91
C ILE A 21 4.67 -0.57 -22.63
N GLY A 22 5.38 -0.91 -21.54
CA GLY A 22 4.78 -1.21 -20.24
C GLY A 22 3.91 -0.09 -19.67
N GLN A 23 4.27 1.19 -19.87
CA GLN A 23 3.46 2.30 -19.36
C GLN A 23 2.05 2.38 -19.98
N VAL A 24 1.82 1.79 -21.16
CA VAL A 24 0.48 1.74 -21.81
C VAL A 24 -0.44 0.73 -21.13
N PHE A 25 0.13 -0.19 -20.35
CA PHE A 25 -0.62 -1.16 -19.54
C PHE A 25 -0.73 -0.72 -18.07
N SER A 26 -0.53 0.57 -17.79
CA SER A 26 -0.79 1.12 -16.45
C SER A 26 -2.27 0.96 -16.13
N ASP A 27 -2.60 0.43 -14.96
CA ASP A 27 -3.99 0.37 -14.50
C ASP A 27 -4.55 1.79 -14.31
N THR A 28 -5.64 2.10 -15.01
CA THR A 28 -6.29 3.41 -15.00
C THR A 28 -7.78 3.23 -14.79
N ARG A 29 -8.35 4.00 -13.85
CA ARG A 29 -9.75 3.82 -13.42
C ARG A 29 -10.72 4.78 -14.08
N THR A 30 -10.20 5.83 -14.71
CA THR A 30 -11.01 6.90 -15.28
C THR A 30 -10.28 7.45 -16.50
N ALA A 31 -10.99 7.51 -17.62
CA ALA A 31 -10.53 8.11 -18.86
C ALA A 31 -11.45 9.30 -19.19
N VAL A 32 -10.87 10.41 -19.63
CA VAL A 32 -11.60 11.65 -19.95
C VAL A 32 -11.20 12.08 -21.34
N ALA A 33 -12.15 12.12 -22.28
CA ALA A 33 -11.87 12.60 -23.63
C ALA A 33 -11.53 14.09 -23.61
N ILE A 34 -10.38 14.46 -24.18
CA ILE A 34 -9.99 15.86 -24.34
C ILE A 34 -9.60 16.13 -25.79
N ASP A 35 -9.94 17.34 -26.27
CA ASP A 35 -9.49 17.80 -27.57
C ASP A 35 -7.98 18.09 -27.50
N HIS A 36 -7.23 17.55 -28.45
CA HIS A 36 -5.78 17.68 -28.48
C HIS A 36 -5.34 19.13 -28.73
N ASP A 37 -6.17 19.93 -29.41
CA ASP A 37 -5.90 21.36 -29.65
C ASP A 37 -5.87 22.18 -28.35
N LEU A 38 -6.38 21.63 -27.25
CA LEU A 38 -6.34 22.23 -25.91
C LEU A 38 -5.05 21.89 -25.15
N VAL A 39 -4.23 21.00 -25.69
CA VAL A 39 -2.96 20.57 -25.10
C VAL A 39 -1.84 21.40 -25.68
N ILE A 40 -1.17 22.17 -24.83
CA ILE A 40 -0.12 23.09 -25.21
C ILE A 40 1.18 22.58 -24.62
N GLU A 41 2.14 22.28 -25.49
CA GLU A 41 3.49 21.94 -25.05
C GLU A 41 4.26 23.22 -24.68
N VAL A 42 4.84 23.23 -23.49
CA VAL A 42 5.64 24.33 -22.94
C VAL A 42 7.03 23.82 -22.54
N PRO A 43 8.09 24.65 -22.66
CA PRO A 43 9.45 24.21 -22.34
C PRO A 43 9.59 23.75 -20.90
N ASP A 44 10.50 22.81 -20.64
CA ASP A 44 10.90 22.48 -19.28
C ASP A 44 11.60 23.67 -18.58
N VAL A 45 11.44 23.75 -17.26
CA VAL A 45 12.14 24.71 -16.41
C VAL A 45 13.50 24.14 -16.06
N GLU A 46 14.53 24.55 -16.80
CA GLU A 46 15.89 24.04 -16.63
C GLU A 46 16.86 25.11 -16.11
N ARG A 47 17.74 24.73 -15.19
CA ARG A 47 18.88 25.54 -14.74
C ARG A 47 20.05 24.64 -14.40
N ASN A 48 21.27 25.08 -14.76
CA ASN A 48 22.51 24.35 -14.48
C ASN A 48 22.51 22.86 -14.92
N GLY A 49 21.82 22.55 -16.02
CA GLY A 49 21.69 21.17 -16.51
C GLY A 49 20.77 20.28 -15.67
N ARG A 50 19.93 20.86 -14.81
CA ARG A 50 18.91 20.18 -14.01
C ARG A 50 17.51 20.67 -14.39
N THR A 51 16.55 19.76 -14.41
CA THR A 51 15.17 20.01 -14.85
C THR A 51 14.25 20.09 -13.63
N PHE A 52 13.82 21.30 -13.26
CA PHE A 52 12.97 21.56 -12.08
C PHE A 52 11.51 21.12 -12.30
N SER A 53 11.11 20.96 -13.56
CA SER A 53 9.77 20.56 -13.97
C SER A 53 9.69 19.10 -14.45
N ASP A 54 10.69 18.25 -14.12
CA ASP A 54 10.80 16.89 -14.68
C ASP A 54 9.54 16.07 -14.36
N GLY A 55 8.68 15.87 -15.37
CA GLY A 55 7.48 15.06 -15.24
C GLY A 55 6.22 15.78 -14.73
N VAL A 56 6.20 17.12 -14.64
CA VAL A 56 5.00 17.87 -14.16
C VAL A 56 4.46 18.90 -15.16
N GLY A 57 3.14 18.97 -15.24
CA GLY A 57 2.37 19.96 -16.01
C GLY A 57 1.24 20.60 -15.21
N THR A 58 0.42 21.41 -15.88
CA THR A 58 -0.70 22.13 -15.25
C THR A 58 -1.95 22.11 -16.10
N ILE A 59 -3.11 22.32 -15.47
CA ILE A 59 -4.40 22.41 -16.13
C ILE A 59 -5.19 23.62 -15.64
N SER A 60 -5.96 24.20 -16.54
CA SER A 60 -6.91 25.27 -16.26
C SER A 60 -8.08 24.81 -15.36
N VAL A 61 -8.80 25.78 -14.79
CA VAL A 61 -10.03 25.51 -14.01
C VAL A 61 -11.10 24.80 -14.85
N ALA A 62 -11.24 25.15 -16.13
CA ALA A 62 -12.23 24.52 -17.00
C ALA A 62 -11.89 23.05 -17.27
N MET A 63 -10.62 22.75 -17.56
CA MET A 63 -10.13 21.38 -17.76
C MET A 63 -10.29 20.55 -16.47
N MET A 64 -9.95 21.15 -15.32
CA MET A 64 -10.14 20.55 -14.00
C MET A 64 -11.60 20.16 -13.76
N GLN A 65 -12.56 21.02 -14.13
CA GLN A 65 -13.98 20.72 -13.99
C GLN A 65 -14.42 19.54 -14.87
N ARG A 66 -13.89 19.40 -16.10
CA ARG A 66 -14.17 18.23 -16.95
C ARG A 66 -13.72 16.94 -16.31
N ILE A 67 -12.50 16.93 -15.74
CA ILE A 67 -11.98 15.75 -15.04
C ILE A 67 -12.89 15.43 -13.84
N TRP A 68 -13.25 16.43 -13.04
CA TRP A 68 -14.16 16.22 -11.90
C TRP A 68 -15.52 15.67 -12.27
N ASP A 69 -16.07 16.05 -13.43
CA ASP A 69 -17.37 15.55 -13.89
C ASP A 69 -17.31 14.07 -14.31
N ALA A 70 -16.13 13.58 -14.69
CA ALA A 70 -15.88 12.17 -15.03
C ALA A 70 -15.51 11.31 -13.81
N LEU A 71 -15.08 11.91 -12.70
CA LEU A 71 -14.75 11.17 -11.48
C LEU A 71 -16.00 10.56 -10.81
N PRO A 72 -15.86 9.42 -10.10
CA PRO A 72 -16.98 8.79 -9.40
C PRO A 72 -17.65 9.75 -8.38
N LYS A 73 -18.96 10.03 -8.58
CA LYS A 73 -19.77 10.95 -7.76
C LYS A 73 -19.83 10.60 -6.26
N ALA A 74 -19.53 9.35 -5.90
CA ALA A 74 -19.50 8.90 -4.50
C ALA A 74 -18.40 9.59 -3.67
N LYS A 75 -17.39 10.19 -4.31
CA LYS A 75 -16.32 10.92 -3.60
C LYS A 75 -16.71 12.39 -3.41
N ARG A 76 -16.92 12.78 -2.15
CA ARG A 76 -17.25 14.17 -1.77
C ARG A 76 -16.10 15.16 -1.96
N ILE A 77 -14.86 14.69 -1.90
CA ILE A 77 -13.66 15.54 -2.05
C ILE A 77 -13.24 15.54 -3.52
N LYS A 78 -13.10 16.74 -4.09
CA LYS A 78 -12.59 16.96 -5.45
C LYS A 78 -11.07 17.23 -5.39
N PRO A 79 -10.22 16.31 -5.88
CA PRO A 79 -8.76 16.46 -5.86
C PRO A 79 -8.31 17.44 -6.95
N ASN A 80 -7.21 18.16 -6.72
CA ASN A 80 -6.67 19.12 -7.70
C ASN A 80 -5.28 18.77 -8.23
N LEU A 81 -4.84 17.53 -7.98
CA LEU A 81 -3.64 16.94 -8.55
C LEU A 81 -3.95 15.52 -9.04
N PHE A 82 -3.42 15.19 -10.21
CA PHE A 82 -3.59 13.88 -10.83
C PHE A 82 -2.27 13.36 -11.38
N GLN A 83 -2.03 12.07 -11.20
CA GLN A 83 -1.07 11.34 -12.00
C GLN A 83 -1.77 10.81 -13.25
N ILE A 84 -1.18 11.05 -14.42
CA ILE A 84 -1.85 10.81 -15.69
C ILE A 84 -1.03 9.96 -16.67
N ARG A 85 -1.74 9.39 -17.64
CA ARG A 85 -1.21 9.00 -18.95
C ARG A 85 -1.99 9.72 -20.04
N TYR A 86 -1.29 10.22 -21.05
CA TYR A 86 -1.93 10.87 -22.20
C TYR A 86 -1.02 10.81 -23.43
N ARG A 87 -1.42 10.09 -24.48
CA ARG A 87 -0.71 10.03 -25.77
C ARG A 87 0.83 9.84 -25.69
N GLY A 88 1.28 8.97 -24.78
CA GLY A 88 2.71 8.73 -24.54
C GLY A 88 3.36 9.63 -23.49
N ALA A 89 2.66 10.68 -23.04
CA ALA A 89 3.02 11.46 -21.87
C ALA A 89 2.69 10.72 -20.56
N LYS A 90 3.59 10.85 -19.59
CA LYS A 90 3.48 10.36 -18.21
C LYS A 90 3.92 11.47 -17.27
N GLY A 91 3.12 11.75 -16.25
CA GLY A 91 3.52 12.67 -15.20
C GLY A 91 2.40 13.09 -14.26
N MET A 92 2.67 14.13 -13.47
CA MET A 92 1.69 14.82 -12.64
C MET A 92 1.12 16.03 -13.37
N ILE A 93 -0.16 16.31 -13.16
CA ILE A 93 -0.79 17.59 -13.50
C ILE A 93 -1.46 18.19 -12.27
N SER A 94 -1.41 19.52 -12.17
CA SER A 94 -2.01 20.27 -11.06
C SER A 94 -2.83 21.46 -11.55
N LEU A 95 -3.75 21.94 -10.72
CA LEU A 95 -4.52 23.15 -11.01
C LEU A 95 -3.61 24.38 -11.09
N ASP A 96 -3.74 25.15 -12.17
CA ASP A 96 -3.23 26.51 -12.23
C ASP A 96 -4.37 27.48 -12.55
N THR A 97 -4.79 28.23 -11.54
CA THR A 97 -5.91 29.20 -11.64
C THR A 97 -5.59 30.41 -12.50
N ARG A 98 -4.32 30.59 -12.92
CA ARG A 98 -3.91 31.66 -13.83
C ARG A 98 -4.14 31.31 -15.29
N LEU A 99 -4.30 30.03 -15.61
CA LEU A 99 -4.49 29.58 -16.99
C LEU A 99 -5.88 30.00 -17.51
N PRO A 100 -5.94 30.69 -18.66
CA PRO A 100 -7.20 31.11 -19.24
C PRO A 100 -7.90 29.98 -19.98
N GLY A 101 -9.22 30.06 -20.05
CA GLY A 101 -10.01 29.16 -20.89
C GLY A 101 -9.91 27.70 -20.46
N ASP A 102 -9.88 26.82 -21.46
CA ASP A 102 -9.77 25.39 -21.28
C ASP A 102 -8.50 24.87 -21.95
N CYS A 103 -7.49 24.58 -21.13
CA CYS A 103 -6.22 24.09 -21.62
C CYS A 103 -5.51 23.19 -20.59
N MET A 104 -4.58 22.40 -21.13
CA MET A 104 -3.60 21.60 -20.40
C MET A 104 -2.20 21.94 -20.92
N LEU A 105 -1.27 22.19 -20.00
CA LEU A 105 0.14 22.41 -20.30
C LEU A 105 0.93 21.13 -20.04
N LEU A 106 1.60 20.61 -21.07
CA LEU A 106 2.54 19.49 -20.98
C LEU A 106 3.97 19.94 -21.28
N ARG A 107 4.95 19.16 -20.83
CA ARG A 107 6.37 19.45 -21.02
C ARG A 107 7.10 18.30 -21.72
N PRO A 108 8.21 18.58 -22.44
CA PRO A 108 9.03 17.54 -23.08
C PRO A 108 9.43 16.40 -22.12
N SER A 109 9.80 16.73 -20.88
CA SER A 109 10.14 15.74 -19.84
C SER A 109 9.00 14.75 -19.56
N MET A 110 7.74 15.11 -19.80
CA MET A 110 6.59 14.22 -19.63
C MET A 110 6.42 13.27 -20.80
N ILE A 111 6.79 13.66 -22.02
CA ILE A 111 6.53 12.92 -23.27
C ILE A 111 7.57 11.81 -23.42
N LYS A 112 7.13 10.56 -23.33
CA LYS A 112 8.05 9.41 -23.31
C LYS A 112 8.16 8.69 -24.65
N PHE A 113 7.15 8.82 -25.50
CA PHE A 113 7.09 8.35 -26.89
C PHE A 113 5.96 9.10 -27.64
N ASP A 114 6.02 9.11 -28.97
CA ASP A 114 5.07 9.83 -29.83
C ASP A 114 4.11 8.88 -30.58
N GLY A 115 3.22 9.42 -31.40
CA GLY A 115 2.44 8.64 -32.39
C GLY A 115 1.21 7.93 -31.83
N SER A 116 0.89 8.11 -30.55
CA SER A 116 -0.39 7.67 -29.99
C SER A 116 -1.50 8.67 -30.37
N THR A 117 -2.63 8.14 -30.88
CA THR A 117 -3.80 8.95 -31.27
C THR A 117 -4.94 8.90 -30.26
N TRP A 118 -4.76 8.16 -29.16
CA TRP A 118 -5.80 7.99 -28.14
C TRP A 118 -6.24 9.35 -27.56
N PRO A 119 -7.53 9.70 -27.58
CA PRO A 119 -7.97 11.05 -27.22
C PRO A 119 -8.08 11.27 -25.71
N ASP A 120 -8.08 10.21 -24.92
CA ASP A 120 -8.41 10.31 -23.50
C ASP A 120 -7.18 10.58 -22.64
N ILE A 121 -7.33 11.48 -21.67
CA ILE A 121 -6.46 11.56 -20.51
C ILE A 121 -6.90 10.49 -19.51
N GLU A 122 -5.97 9.61 -19.15
CA GLU A 122 -6.20 8.50 -18.24
C GLU A 122 -5.66 8.86 -16.85
N ILE A 123 -6.51 8.78 -15.85
CA ILE A 123 -6.16 9.11 -14.46
C ILE A 123 -5.67 7.83 -13.76
N CYS A 124 -4.36 7.77 -13.49
CA CYS A 124 -3.74 6.69 -12.70
C CYS A 124 -4.03 6.89 -11.21
N GLU A 125 -3.80 8.11 -10.72
CA GLU A 125 -3.97 8.45 -9.30
C GLU A 125 -4.50 9.87 -9.15
N ALA A 126 -5.22 10.11 -8.06
CA ALA A 126 -5.74 11.40 -7.69
C ALA A 126 -5.49 11.67 -6.20
N ALA A 127 -5.00 12.87 -5.87
CA ALA A 127 -4.60 13.26 -4.52
C ALA A 127 -5.80 13.62 -3.61
N TYR A 128 -6.64 12.63 -3.28
CA TYR A 128 -7.85 12.85 -2.46
C TYR A 128 -7.58 13.19 -0.99
N ARG A 129 -6.48 12.70 -0.44
CA ARG A 129 -6.06 12.85 0.97
C ARG A 129 -4.55 12.68 1.07
N PRO A 130 -3.88 13.23 2.09
CA PRO A 130 -2.49 12.89 2.34
C PRO A 130 -2.39 11.40 2.69
N LEU A 131 -1.30 10.77 2.26
CA LEU A 131 -1.00 9.42 2.69
C LEU A 131 -0.31 9.44 4.04
N THR A 132 -0.60 8.43 4.86
CA THR A 132 0.09 8.22 6.13
C THR A 132 1.56 7.96 5.84
N MET A 133 2.43 8.71 6.51
CA MET A 133 3.86 8.45 6.50
C MET A 133 4.19 7.32 7.46
N TYR A 134 5.02 6.39 7.01
CA TYR A 134 5.58 5.33 7.84
C TYR A 134 7.09 5.43 7.84
N LEU A 135 7.69 5.33 9.02
CA LEU A 135 9.08 4.94 9.12
C LEU A 135 9.25 3.52 8.56
N ASN A 136 10.43 3.24 8.03
CA ASN A 136 10.85 1.92 7.61
C ASN A 136 12.30 1.71 8.04
N ARG A 137 12.78 0.47 7.98
CA ARG A 137 14.11 0.11 8.50
C ARG A 137 15.23 0.98 7.94
N GLN A 138 15.17 1.22 6.64
CA GLN A 138 16.19 1.93 5.90
C GLN A 138 16.21 3.42 6.31
N PHE A 139 15.04 4.03 6.44
CA PHE A 139 14.94 5.43 6.85
C PHE A 139 15.28 5.63 8.33
N ILE A 140 14.89 4.72 9.22
CA ILE A 140 15.28 4.74 10.63
C ILE A 140 16.80 4.69 10.76
N LYS A 141 17.47 3.81 9.99
CA LYS A 141 18.93 3.68 10.02
C LYS A 141 19.62 4.99 9.62
N ILE A 142 19.16 5.64 8.55
CA ILE A 142 19.70 6.93 8.13
C ILE A 142 19.49 7.98 9.21
N LEU A 143 18.26 8.16 9.70
CA LEU A 143 17.97 9.18 10.71
C LEU A 143 18.78 8.98 11.99
N GLU A 144 18.96 7.72 12.44
CA GLU A 144 19.85 7.37 13.55
C GLU A 144 21.28 7.86 13.28
N ASP A 145 21.85 7.57 12.11
CA ASP A 145 23.22 7.96 11.77
C ASP A 145 23.37 9.47 11.53
N LEU A 146 22.29 10.16 11.15
CA LEU A 146 22.22 11.62 11.13
C LEU A 146 22.04 12.25 12.53
N GLY A 147 21.92 11.42 13.57
CA GLY A 147 21.92 11.83 14.98
C GLY A 147 20.54 12.08 15.59
N VAL A 148 19.46 11.63 14.95
CA VAL A 148 18.12 11.60 15.56
C VAL A 148 18.13 10.63 16.74
N GLU A 149 17.57 11.06 17.86
CA GLU A 149 17.67 10.31 19.12
C GLU A 149 16.71 9.12 19.18
N ASP A 150 17.16 8.03 19.80
CA ASP A 150 16.40 6.77 19.97
C ASP A 150 14.98 7.00 20.50
N HIS A 151 14.81 7.95 21.42
CA HIS A 151 13.54 8.21 22.09
C HIS A 151 12.44 8.63 21.09
N PHE A 152 12.80 9.30 19.98
CA PHE A 152 11.85 9.64 18.92
C PHE A 152 11.21 8.37 18.34
N PHE A 153 12.04 7.41 17.93
CA PHE A 153 11.59 6.16 17.33
C PHE A 153 10.84 5.27 18.31
N LEU A 154 11.39 5.12 19.52
CA LEU A 154 10.82 4.28 20.57
C LEU A 154 9.45 4.81 21.01
N ASN A 155 9.29 6.13 21.13
CA ASN A 155 8.01 6.73 21.49
C ASN A 155 6.94 6.50 20.40
N LEU A 156 7.29 6.66 19.12
CA LEU A 156 6.36 6.39 18.02
C LEU A 156 5.91 4.92 18.02
N GLN A 157 6.84 3.98 18.20
CA GLN A 157 6.50 2.55 18.29
C GLN A 157 5.64 2.26 19.52
N ALA A 158 5.98 2.80 20.68
CA ALA A 158 5.23 2.58 21.92
C ALA A 158 3.79 3.11 21.81
N GLN A 159 3.60 4.28 21.20
CA GLN A 159 2.28 4.85 20.91
C GLN A 159 1.48 3.94 20.00
N GLU A 160 2.09 3.41 18.93
CA GLU A 160 1.39 2.53 18.00
C GLU A 160 1.06 1.17 18.63
N VAL A 161 1.96 0.58 19.41
CA VAL A 161 1.68 -0.66 20.16
C VAL A 161 0.53 -0.43 21.15
N GLN A 162 0.51 0.72 21.84
CA GLN A 162 -0.59 1.07 22.74
C GLN A 162 -1.90 1.26 21.99
N ARG A 163 -1.88 1.88 20.81
CA ARG A 163 -3.04 1.99 19.92
C ARG A 163 -3.54 0.63 19.48
N LEU A 164 -2.64 -0.30 19.14
CA LEU A 164 -3.03 -1.67 18.76
C LEU A 164 -3.70 -2.41 19.92
N ARG A 165 -3.16 -2.25 21.15
CA ARG A 165 -3.73 -2.85 22.37
C ARG A 165 -5.13 -2.32 22.71
N SER A 166 -5.47 -1.08 22.35
CA SER A 166 -6.79 -0.49 22.62
C SER A 166 -7.87 -0.86 21.60
N ILE A 167 -7.52 -1.54 20.49
CA ILE A 167 -8.48 -1.94 19.46
C ILE A 167 -9.52 -2.92 19.99
N THR A 168 -9.12 -3.83 20.88
CA THR A 168 -10.01 -4.87 21.45
C THR A 168 -10.91 -4.35 22.58
N GLU A 169 -10.76 -3.08 22.98
CA GLU A 169 -11.49 -2.48 24.11
C GLU A 169 -12.95 -2.16 23.78
N SER A 170 -13.27 -1.84 22.51
CA SER A 170 -14.64 -1.54 22.10
C SER A 170 -14.95 -1.96 20.65
N PRO A 171 -16.22 -2.27 20.34
CA PRO A 171 -16.68 -2.53 18.97
C PRO A 171 -16.36 -1.39 18.00
N ILE A 172 -16.45 -0.14 18.46
CA ILE A 172 -16.13 1.05 17.64
C ILE A 172 -14.66 1.07 17.25
N ASN A 173 -13.76 0.74 18.18
CA ASN A 173 -12.32 0.68 17.89
C ASN A 173 -12.01 -0.46 16.90
N ALA A 174 -12.58 -1.65 17.11
CA ALA A 174 -12.45 -2.80 16.22
C ALA A 174 -12.97 -2.49 14.81
N SER A 175 -14.18 -1.92 14.70
CA SER A 175 -14.78 -1.47 13.44
C SER A 175 -13.90 -0.45 12.71
N THR A 176 -13.45 0.59 13.42
CA THR A 176 -12.58 1.62 12.85
C THR A 176 -11.26 1.03 12.36
N PHE A 177 -10.68 0.09 13.11
CA PHE A 177 -9.46 -0.59 12.72
C PHE A 177 -9.62 -1.47 11.47
N LEU A 178 -10.61 -2.37 11.45
CA LEU A 178 -10.87 -3.22 10.28
C LEU A 178 -11.18 -2.38 9.03
N LYS A 179 -11.91 -1.26 9.20
CA LYS A 179 -12.18 -0.31 8.13
C LYS A 179 -10.89 0.32 7.59
N ARG A 180 -9.96 0.71 8.47
CA ARG A 180 -8.65 1.26 8.06
C ARG A 180 -7.80 0.24 7.32
N GLN A 181 -7.85 -1.03 7.73
CA GLN A 181 -7.14 -2.13 7.08
C GLN A 181 -7.87 -2.69 5.85
N SER A 182 -9.02 -2.13 5.49
CA SER A 182 -9.87 -2.58 4.39
C SER A 182 -10.21 -4.07 4.49
N ILE A 183 -10.59 -4.55 5.68
CA ILE A 183 -10.97 -5.95 5.92
C ILE A 183 -12.48 -6.07 5.97
N GLY A 184 -13.01 -6.99 5.15
CA GLY A 184 -14.44 -7.29 5.07
C GLY A 184 -15.32 -6.11 4.66
N ILE A 185 -14.77 -5.16 3.87
CA ILE A 185 -15.52 -3.96 3.42
C ILE A 185 -16.69 -4.36 2.52
N SER A 186 -16.45 -5.25 1.55
CA SER A 186 -17.48 -5.76 0.62
C SER A 186 -18.59 -6.52 1.34
N LEU A 187 -18.31 -7.09 2.51
CA LEU A 187 -19.26 -7.85 3.33
C LEU A 187 -19.89 -7.00 4.47
N HIS A 188 -19.58 -5.70 4.52
CA HIS A 188 -20.03 -4.79 5.57
C HIS A 188 -19.59 -5.18 6.99
N LEU A 189 -18.50 -5.92 7.15
CA LEU A 189 -18.05 -6.43 8.45
C LEU A 189 -17.81 -5.33 9.50
N PRO A 190 -17.11 -4.20 9.21
CA PRO A 190 -16.97 -3.14 10.21
C PRO A 190 -18.32 -2.57 10.69
N TRP A 191 -19.33 -2.54 9.83
CA TRP A 191 -20.66 -2.10 10.21
C TRP A 191 -21.36 -3.17 11.05
N LEU A 192 -21.29 -4.44 10.65
CA LEU A 192 -21.83 -5.58 11.40
C LEU A 192 -21.34 -5.59 12.85
N ILE A 193 -20.04 -5.35 13.11
CA ILE A 193 -19.50 -5.28 14.48
C ILE A 193 -20.19 -4.21 15.33
N ASN A 194 -20.48 -3.03 14.76
CA ASN A 194 -21.19 -1.98 15.48
C ASN A 194 -22.67 -2.35 15.67
N GLU A 195 -23.29 -2.99 14.67
CA GLU A 195 -24.69 -3.41 14.73
C GLU A 195 -24.91 -4.50 15.78
N LEU A 196 -24.01 -5.49 15.85
CA LEU A 196 -24.02 -6.48 16.93
C LEU A 196 -24.00 -5.79 18.30
N ALA A 197 -23.15 -4.78 18.49
CA ALA A 197 -23.11 -4.03 19.74
C ALA A 197 -24.41 -3.27 20.04
N TYR A 198 -25.07 -2.70 19.01
CA TYR A 198 -26.38 -2.06 19.15
C TYR A 198 -27.47 -3.05 19.57
N LEU A 199 -27.42 -4.28 19.05
CA LEU A 199 -28.28 -5.40 19.45
C LEU A 199 -27.93 -5.99 20.83
N GLY A 200 -26.92 -5.45 21.53
CA GLY A 200 -26.45 -5.97 22.82
C GLY A 200 -25.64 -7.28 22.70
N LEU A 201 -25.21 -7.63 21.48
CA LEU A 201 -24.40 -8.81 21.18
C LEU A 201 -22.91 -8.44 21.15
N ASP A 202 -22.11 -9.17 21.92
CA ASP A 202 -20.67 -8.97 21.96
C ASP A 202 -19.97 -9.83 20.91
N PHE A 203 -19.46 -9.20 19.84
CA PHE A 203 -18.75 -9.89 18.75
C PHE A 203 -17.55 -10.71 19.23
N ARG A 204 -16.95 -10.39 20.39
CA ARG A 204 -15.80 -11.14 20.96
C ARG A 204 -16.20 -12.53 21.45
N ARG A 205 -17.49 -12.78 21.64
CA ARG A 205 -18.05 -14.10 21.96
C ARG A 205 -18.13 -15.01 20.73
N ASP A 206 -17.97 -14.45 19.54
CA ASP A 206 -17.94 -15.20 18.31
C ASP A 206 -16.50 -15.58 17.94
N GLY A 207 -16.24 -16.89 17.79
CA GLY A 207 -14.89 -17.40 17.54
C GLY A 207 -14.27 -16.84 16.27
N PHE A 208 -14.99 -16.82 15.15
CA PHE A 208 -14.44 -16.37 13.87
C PHE A 208 -14.22 -14.86 13.87
N LEU A 209 -15.17 -14.04 14.38
CA LEU A 209 -15.00 -12.58 14.43
C LEU A 209 -13.83 -12.17 15.33
N ARG A 210 -13.65 -12.88 16.45
CA ARG A 210 -12.48 -12.71 17.32
C ARG A 210 -11.21 -13.06 16.55
N ASP A 211 -11.16 -14.22 15.91
CA ASP A 211 -9.95 -14.69 15.20
C ASP A 211 -9.59 -13.75 14.03
N VAL A 212 -10.58 -13.17 13.32
CA VAL A 212 -10.36 -12.13 12.29
C VAL A 212 -9.65 -10.92 12.89
N LEU A 213 -10.14 -10.43 14.02
CA LEU A 213 -9.56 -9.27 14.68
C LEU A 213 -8.14 -9.58 15.21
N GLU A 214 -7.96 -10.71 15.89
CA GLU A 214 -6.68 -11.14 16.46
C GLU A 214 -5.61 -11.34 15.39
N MET A 215 -5.97 -11.99 14.28
CA MET A 215 -5.06 -12.19 13.16
C MET A 215 -4.68 -10.86 12.50
N THR A 216 -5.64 -9.95 12.32
CA THR A 216 -5.35 -8.61 11.78
C THR A 216 -4.38 -7.84 12.69
N LEU A 217 -4.58 -7.92 14.01
CA LEU A 217 -3.67 -7.31 14.99
C LEU A 217 -2.28 -7.92 14.91
N LEU A 218 -2.17 -9.24 14.76
CA LEU A 218 -0.91 -9.94 14.61
C LEU A 218 -0.17 -9.53 13.34
N VAL A 219 -0.86 -9.37 12.21
CA VAL A 219 -0.28 -8.85 10.95
C VAL A 219 0.32 -7.47 11.16
N GLU A 220 -0.41 -6.54 11.77
CA GLU A 220 0.10 -5.18 12.03
C GLU A 220 1.27 -5.18 13.03
N LEU A 221 1.21 -6.02 14.06
CA LEU A 221 2.29 -6.17 15.02
C LEU A 221 3.57 -6.69 14.36
N ARG A 222 3.45 -7.67 13.46
CA ARG A 222 4.58 -8.20 12.67
C ARG A 222 5.14 -7.18 11.70
N LEU A 223 4.31 -6.32 11.10
CA LEU A 223 4.80 -5.19 10.29
C LEU A 223 5.60 -4.19 11.14
N LEU A 224 5.20 -3.94 12.38
CA LEU A 224 5.99 -3.12 13.32
C LEU A 224 7.30 -3.81 13.69
N LYS A 225 7.29 -5.08 14.08
CA LYS A 225 8.51 -5.78 14.51
C LYS A 225 9.46 -6.08 13.36
N HIS A 226 8.97 -6.71 12.31
CA HIS A 226 9.78 -7.25 11.21
C HIS A 226 9.95 -6.31 10.02
N LYS A 227 9.25 -5.18 9.96
CA LYS A 227 9.47 -4.16 8.91
C LYS A 227 9.65 -2.75 9.48
N THR A 228 9.53 -2.58 10.80
CA THR A 228 9.56 -1.27 11.50
C THR A 228 8.67 -0.26 10.79
N ARG A 229 7.49 -0.71 10.34
CA ARG A 229 6.50 0.10 9.64
C ARG A 229 5.71 0.94 10.65
N ILE A 230 6.36 1.94 11.23
CA ILE A 230 5.83 2.74 12.34
C ILE A 230 5.17 4.01 11.77
N PRO A 231 3.87 4.26 12.00
CA PRO A 231 3.23 5.49 11.54
C PRO A 231 3.82 6.72 12.24
N VAL A 232 3.86 7.85 11.53
CA VAL A 232 4.35 9.14 12.05
C VAL A 232 3.22 10.15 12.05
N ASP A 233 2.72 10.51 13.23
CA ASP A 233 1.60 11.45 13.37
C ASP A 233 1.94 12.86 12.86
N LYS A 234 3.17 13.33 13.10
CA LYS A 234 3.71 14.58 12.55
C LYS A 234 4.53 14.33 11.28
N GLY A 235 3.96 13.52 10.39
CA GLY A 235 4.56 13.14 9.13
C GLY A 235 3.50 12.96 8.04
N TRP A 236 3.80 13.42 6.83
CA TRP A 236 2.96 13.22 5.66
C TRP A 236 3.73 12.59 4.52
N HIS A 237 3.01 11.81 3.71
CA HIS A 237 3.49 11.30 2.44
C HIS A 237 2.67 11.96 1.32
N LEU A 238 3.29 12.90 0.62
CA LEU A 238 2.62 13.84 -0.29
C LEU A 238 3.13 13.71 -1.72
N HIS A 239 2.24 13.93 -2.69
CA HIS A 239 2.62 14.06 -4.10
C HIS A 239 3.45 15.33 -4.33
N GLY A 240 4.53 15.23 -5.10
CA GLY A 240 5.36 16.36 -5.46
C GLY A 240 4.88 17.08 -6.72
N ILE A 241 4.92 18.40 -6.70
CA ILE A 241 4.76 19.27 -7.88
C ILE A 241 5.67 20.49 -7.82
N MET A 242 5.79 21.22 -8.92
CA MET A 242 6.61 22.43 -9.03
C MET A 242 5.79 23.70 -8.76
N ASP A 243 6.41 24.71 -8.16
CA ASP A 243 5.86 26.06 -8.06
C ASP A 243 5.95 26.80 -9.39
N GLU A 244 4.81 26.83 -10.08
CA GLU A 244 4.59 27.54 -11.35
C GLU A 244 4.44 29.07 -11.16
N THR A 245 4.30 29.55 -9.92
CA THR A 245 4.15 30.97 -9.58
C THR A 245 5.48 31.68 -9.36
N GLY A 246 6.55 30.93 -9.06
CA GLY A 246 7.85 31.47 -8.69
C GLY A 246 7.85 32.19 -7.35
N PHE A 247 6.90 31.87 -6.47
CA PHE A 247 6.79 32.41 -5.12
C PHE A 247 7.88 31.84 -4.19
N LEU A 248 8.10 30.53 -4.22
CA LEU A 248 9.04 29.84 -3.34
C LEU A 248 10.49 30.18 -3.72
N GLU A 249 11.33 30.49 -2.73
CA GLU A 249 12.78 30.60 -2.90
C GLU A 249 13.49 29.23 -2.80
N GLU A 250 14.77 29.18 -3.17
CA GLU A 250 15.59 27.98 -2.99
C GLU A 250 15.55 27.52 -1.52
N GLY A 251 15.34 26.22 -1.30
CA GLY A 251 15.21 25.63 0.04
C GLY A 251 13.84 25.86 0.70
N GLN A 252 12.87 26.47 0.02
CA GLN A 252 11.50 26.62 0.51
C GLN A 252 10.54 25.64 -0.17
N VAL A 253 9.54 25.19 0.59
CA VAL A 253 8.45 24.33 0.13
C VAL A 253 7.10 24.83 0.64
N TYR A 254 6.04 24.56 -0.12
CA TYR A 254 4.67 24.69 0.38
C TYR A 254 4.05 23.30 0.53
N CYS A 255 3.73 22.92 1.77
CA CYS A 255 3.10 21.63 2.07
C CYS A 255 1.68 21.88 2.57
N SER A 256 0.69 21.32 1.88
CA SER A 256 -0.71 21.41 2.30
C SER A 256 -1.39 20.04 2.25
N ALA A 257 -2.30 19.80 3.19
CA ALA A 257 -3.17 18.63 3.19
C ALA A 257 -4.54 18.94 3.80
N THR A 258 -5.54 18.17 3.38
CA THR A 258 -6.88 18.21 3.98
C THR A 258 -7.05 17.02 4.92
N ILE A 259 -7.17 17.29 6.21
CA ILE A 259 -7.37 16.28 7.26
C ILE A 259 -8.80 16.40 7.77
N ASP A 260 -9.59 15.33 7.65
CA ASP A 260 -11.00 15.30 8.08
C ASP A 260 -11.84 16.48 7.54
N GLY A 261 -11.56 16.91 6.31
CA GLY A 261 -12.22 18.04 5.65
C GLY A 261 -11.68 19.42 6.03
N VAL A 262 -10.66 19.49 6.89
CA VAL A 262 -10.00 20.74 7.31
C VAL A 262 -8.68 20.92 6.55
N PRO A 263 -8.53 22.00 5.76
CA PRO A 263 -7.25 22.34 5.14
C PRO A 263 -6.21 22.74 6.19
N MET A 264 -5.03 22.14 6.08
CA MET A 264 -3.86 22.47 6.88
C MET A 264 -2.68 22.76 5.95
N ALA A 265 -1.84 23.72 6.33
CA ALA A 265 -0.58 24.01 5.65
C ALA A 265 0.55 24.13 6.69
N LEU A 266 1.75 23.68 6.34
CA LEU A 266 2.90 23.71 7.25
C LEU A 266 3.66 25.01 7.10
N MET A 267 3.77 25.76 8.21
CA MET A 267 4.71 26.88 8.35
C MET A 267 5.73 26.54 9.42
N LYS A 268 6.87 26.01 9.02
CA LYS A 268 7.93 25.60 9.94
C LYS A 268 9.27 25.56 9.23
N LYS A 269 10.32 26.02 9.91
CA LYS A 269 11.70 25.85 9.42
C LYS A 269 12.19 24.43 9.59
N ASN A 270 13.12 24.01 8.74
CA ASN A 270 13.80 22.72 8.85
C ASN A 270 12.83 21.52 8.86
N LEU A 271 11.84 21.51 7.97
CA LEU A 271 11.08 20.29 7.68
C LEU A 271 12.05 19.22 7.17
N VAL A 272 11.94 18.01 7.69
CA VAL A 272 12.74 16.87 7.21
C VAL A 272 12.04 16.27 6.01
N ILE A 273 12.71 16.29 4.85
CA ILE A 273 12.15 15.84 3.58
C ILE A 273 13.03 14.74 2.99
N THR A 274 12.39 13.66 2.54
CA THR A 274 13.06 12.55 1.85
C THR A 274 12.09 11.88 0.88
N ARG A 275 12.63 11.01 0.03
CA ARG A 275 11.87 10.04 -0.76
C ARG A 275 12.25 8.62 -0.32
N ALA A 276 11.36 7.66 -0.50
CA ALA A 276 11.66 6.25 -0.26
C ALA A 276 11.90 5.52 -1.59
N PRO A 277 12.91 4.62 -1.68
CA PRO A 277 13.94 4.33 -0.68
C PRO A 277 15.00 5.45 -0.60
N ALA A 278 15.59 5.65 0.58
CA ALA A 278 16.74 6.54 0.80
C ALA A 278 17.87 5.70 1.37
N LEU A 279 19.07 5.74 0.80
CA LEU A 279 20.23 4.99 1.30
C LEU A 279 21.40 5.92 1.63
N HIS A 280 21.61 6.93 0.81
CA HIS A 280 22.67 7.89 1.01
C HIS A 280 22.29 8.87 2.14
N PRO A 281 23.20 9.24 3.05
CA PRO A 281 22.92 10.19 4.13
C PRO A 281 22.38 11.55 3.63
N GLY A 282 22.81 11.95 2.44
CA GLY A 282 22.33 13.15 1.75
C GLY A 282 20.97 13.02 1.06
N ASP A 283 20.29 11.87 1.13
CA ASP A 283 18.91 11.75 0.60
C ASP A 283 17.87 12.42 1.51
N VAL A 284 18.26 12.72 2.75
CA VAL A 284 17.46 13.45 3.72
C VAL A 284 17.90 14.91 3.71
N GLN A 285 17.00 15.79 3.27
CA GLN A 285 17.25 17.22 3.19
C GLN A 285 16.32 17.99 4.12
N LEU A 286 16.71 19.22 4.43
CA LEU A 286 15.91 20.17 5.19
C LEU A 286 15.36 21.26 4.26
N ALA A 287 14.10 21.63 4.46
CA ALA A 287 13.50 22.77 3.76
C ALA A 287 12.60 23.58 4.70
N ASP A 288 12.42 24.86 4.37
CA ASP A 288 11.54 25.75 5.10
C ASP A 288 10.12 25.68 4.52
N GLY A 289 9.17 25.24 5.33
CA GLY A 289 7.74 25.29 5.03
C GLY A 289 7.22 26.72 5.11
N VAL A 290 6.75 27.26 3.99
CA VAL A 290 6.22 28.62 3.87
C VAL A 290 4.78 28.60 3.38
N ILE A 291 3.96 29.54 3.86
CA ILE A 291 2.57 29.69 3.43
C ILE A 291 2.51 30.84 2.42
N PRO A 292 1.91 30.63 1.23
CA PRO A 292 1.76 31.67 0.24
C PRO A 292 0.77 32.75 0.71
N PRO A 293 0.86 33.99 0.19
CA PRO A 293 -0.06 35.06 0.52
C PRO A 293 -1.50 34.70 0.13
N ARG A 294 -2.47 35.32 0.81
CA ARG A 294 -3.90 35.09 0.55
C ARG A 294 -4.24 35.37 -0.92
N GLY A 295 -4.95 34.44 -1.56
CA GLY A 295 -5.33 34.54 -2.96
C GLY A 295 -4.25 34.09 -3.95
N SER A 296 -3.11 33.57 -3.45
CA SER A 296 -2.12 32.93 -4.31
C SER A 296 -2.70 31.67 -4.97
N PRO A 297 -2.42 31.42 -6.25
CA PRO A 297 -2.78 30.15 -6.91
C PRO A 297 -2.30 28.91 -6.15
N LEU A 298 -1.14 29.01 -5.48
CA LEU A 298 -0.61 27.90 -4.67
C LEU A 298 -1.56 27.50 -3.53
N SER A 299 -2.33 28.44 -2.97
CA SER A 299 -3.23 28.15 -1.84
C SER A 299 -4.44 27.29 -2.22
N GLU A 300 -4.70 27.11 -3.51
CA GLU A 300 -5.73 26.22 -4.01
C GLU A 300 -5.26 24.76 -4.03
N LEU A 301 -3.94 24.50 -4.02
CA LEU A 301 -3.37 23.17 -4.12
C LEU A 301 -3.40 22.46 -2.75
N THR A 302 -3.90 21.22 -2.72
CA THR A 302 -4.07 20.47 -1.48
C THR A 302 -3.56 19.03 -1.61
N ASN A 303 -3.13 18.44 -0.50
CA ASN A 303 -2.58 17.07 -0.42
C ASN A 303 -1.29 16.89 -1.23
N CYS A 304 -0.44 17.93 -1.24
CA CYS A 304 0.78 17.97 -2.03
C CYS A 304 1.90 18.73 -1.30
N ILE A 305 3.12 18.46 -1.76
CA ILE A 305 4.29 19.29 -1.52
C ILE A 305 4.63 20.01 -2.84
N VAL A 306 4.75 21.33 -2.77
CA VAL A 306 5.17 22.18 -3.88
C VAL A 306 6.61 22.57 -3.68
N PHE A 307 7.45 22.27 -4.66
CA PHE A 307 8.87 22.57 -4.67
C PHE A 307 9.17 23.86 -5.44
N SER A 308 10.17 24.62 -4.98
CA SER A 308 10.62 25.80 -5.71
C SER A 308 11.13 25.45 -7.10
N SER A 309 10.78 26.30 -8.07
CA SER A 309 11.38 26.32 -9.41
C SER A 309 12.70 27.12 -9.46
N LYS A 310 13.27 27.45 -8.29
CA LYS A 310 14.51 28.21 -8.13
C LYS A 310 15.58 27.41 -7.39
N GLY A 311 16.82 27.86 -7.58
CA GLY A 311 18.00 27.33 -6.91
C GLY A 311 19.04 26.77 -7.88
N ALA A 312 20.10 26.20 -7.32
CA ALA A 312 21.17 25.60 -8.10
C ALA A 312 20.83 24.19 -8.62
N ARG A 313 20.06 23.42 -7.84
CA ARG A 313 19.57 22.06 -8.13
C ARG A 313 18.16 21.91 -7.57
N ASP A 314 17.28 21.26 -8.31
CA ASP A 314 15.91 20.98 -7.88
C ASP A 314 15.91 20.09 -6.63
N LEU A 315 15.07 20.40 -5.64
CA LEU A 315 15.00 19.62 -4.40
C LEU A 315 14.59 18.16 -4.64
N PRO A 316 13.61 17.83 -5.52
CA PRO A 316 13.27 16.45 -5.89
C PRO A 316 14.48 15.55 -6.21
N SER A 317 15.39 15.99 -7.07
CA SER A 317 16.55 15.20 -7.49
C SER A 317 17.57 15.00 -6.37
N GLN A 318 17.53 15.80 -5.31
CA GLN A 318 18.36 15.63 -4.12
C GLN A 318 17.86 14.48 -3.22
N LEU A 319 16.61 14.06 -3.39
CA LEU A 319 15.93 13.07 -2.54
C LEU A 319 15.94 11.71 -3.24
N SER A 320 17.10 11.03 -3.19
CA SER A 320 17.34 9.77 -3.88
C SER A 320 17.13 9.85 -5.41
N GLY A 321 17.39 11.00 -6.05
CA GLY A 321 17.24 11.16 -7.50
C GLY A 321 15.79 11.24 -7.98
N GLY A 322 14.87 11.74 -7.15
CA GLY A 322 13.45 11.84 -7.49
C GLY A 322 13.12 12.84 -8.60
N ASP A 323 11.90 12.75 -9.11
CA ASP A 323 11.31 13.62 -10.13
C ASP A 323 9.86 14.00 -9.75
N LEU A 324 9.09 14.61 -10.64
CA LEU A 324 7.70 15.02 -10.38
C LEU A 324 6.70 14.23 -11.24
N ASP A 325 7.03 13.01 -11.66
CA ASP A 325 6.21 12.19 -12.55
C ASP A 325 5.15 11.30 -11.81
N GLY A 326 5.10 11.45 -10.49
CA GLY A 326 4.27 10.69 -9.55
C GLY A 326 4.99 10.31 -8.27
N ASP A 327 6.24 10.73 -8.10
CA ASP A 327 6.99 10.58 -6.86
C ASP A 327 6.26 11.22 -5.69
N ARG A 328 6.43 10.56 -4.53
CA ARG A 328 5.85 10.99 -3.28
C ARG A 328 6.95 11.18 -2.24
N TYR A 329 6.76 12.18 -1.41
CA TYR A 329 7.79 12.66 -0.48
C TYR A 329 7.30 12.56 0.95
N TYR A 330 8.18 12.08 1.80
CA TYR A 330 8.01 12.14 3.24
C TYR A 330 8.37 13.54 3.72
N VAL A 331 7.46 14.13 4.48
CA VAL A 331 7.61 15.45 5.11
C VAL A 331 7.34 15.28 6.59
N MET A 332 8.34 15.46 7.45
CA MET A 332 8.19 15.43 8.90
C MET A 332 8.41 16.80 9.51
N TRP A 333 7.64 17.09 10.55
CA TRP A 333 7.72 18.35 11.28
C TRP A 333 7.73 18.17 12.80
N ASP A 334 8.06 16.98 13.30
CA ASP A 334 8.31 16.78 14.73
C ASP A 334 9.63 17.45 15.15
N ASP A 335 9.66 18.11 16.30
CA ASP A 335 10.90 18.74 16.79
C ASP A 335 11.99 17.70 17.11
N ASN A 336 11.59 16.48 17.49
CA ASN A 336 12.51 15.40 17.83
C ASN A 336 12.98 14.60 16.60
N CYS A 337 12.46 14.88 15.40
CA CYS A 337 12.89 14.19 14.18
C CYS A 337 14.04 14.90 13.46
N ALA A 338 14.46 16.07 13.94
CA ALA A 338 15.48 16.89 13.30
C ALA A 338 16.87 16.21 13.35
N PRO A 339 17.50 15.97 12.18
CA PRO A 339 18.90 15.55 12.10
C PRO A 339 19.84 16.51 12.85
N LYS A 340 20.85 15.96 13.54
CA LYS A 340 21.94 16.77 14.12
C LYS A 340 22.98 17.16 13.07
N GLN A 341 23.03 16.42 11.96
CA GLN A 341 23.93 16.65 10.85
C GLN A 341 23.18 16.50 9.53
N THR A 342 23.61 17.26 8.52
CA THR A 342 23.10 17.19 7.15
C THR A 342 24.25 16.97 6.19
N PHE A 343 24.00 16.23 5.12
CA PHE A 343 25.00 15.92 4.11
C PHE A 343 24.58 16.44 2.75
N GLN A 344 25.58 16.68 1.90
CA GLN A 344 25.30 17.02 0.51
C GLN A 344 24.58 15.85 -0.17
N PRO A 345 23.56 16.13 -0.98
CA PRO A 345 22.84 15.09 -1.69
C PRO A 345 23.76 14.38 -2.68
N ALA A 346 23.53 13.08 -2.87
CA ALA A 346 24.28 12.34 -3.88
C ALA A 346 24.00 12.93 -5.28
N ASP A 347 24.96 12.86 -6.19
CA ASP A 347 24.81 13.47 -7.52
C ASP A 347 23.80 12.71 -8.41
N TYR A 348 23.64 11.40 -8.14
CA TYR A 348 22.78 10.45 -8.88
C TYR A 348 22.90 10.66 -10.39
N SER A 349 24.09 10.38 -10.93
CA SER A 349 24.34 10.51 -12.36
C SER A 349 23.47 9.52 -13.14
N ARG A 350 22.58 10.06 -13.99
CA ARG A 350 21.74 9.25 -14.88
C ARG A 350 22.64 8.62 -15.95
N LEU A 351 23.00 7.35 -15.78
CA LEU A 351 23.74 6.60 -16.80
C LEU A 351 22.86 6.50 -18.06
N PRO A 352 23.40 6.80 -19.26
CA PRO A 352 22.64 6.66 -20.48
C PRO A 352 22.25 5.18 -20.67
N PRO A 353 20.99 4.89 -21.05
CA PRO A 353 20.56 3.53 -21.34
C PRO A 353 21.43 2.88 -22.43
N ILE A 354 21.56 1.55 -22.38
CA ILE A 354 22.27 0.79 -23.41
C ILE A 354 21.62 1.07 -24.76
N ASP A 355 22.42 1.54 -25.71
CA ASP A 355 22.02 1.85 -27.07
C ASP A 355 22.58 0.80 -28.04
N ILE A 356 21.69 0.09 -28.73
CA ILE A 356 22.06 -0.93 -29.72
C ILE A 356 22.23 -0.36 -31.14
N ASN A 357 22.15 0.97 -31.29
CA ASN A 357 22.32 1.73 -32.54
C ASN A 357 21.38 1.32 -33.69
N ARG A 358 20.24 0.70 -33.35
CA ARG A 358 19.17 0.31 -34.28
C ARG A 358 17.84 0.26 -33.55
N ALA A 359 16.74 0.15 -34.31
CA ALA A 359 15.43 -0.10 -33.73
C ALA A 359 15.43 -1.43 -32.95
N VAL A 360 14.77 -1.40 -31.79
CA VAL A 360 14.62 -2.55 -30.89
C VAL A 360 13.66 -3.58 -31.49
N THR A 361 14.04 -4.85 -31.46
CA THR A 361 13.20 -5.98 -31.84
C THR A 361 12.60 -6.68 -30.61
N LYS A 362 11.69 -7.63 -30.85
CA LYS A 362 11.14 -8.48 -29.78
C LYS A 362 12.24 -9.30 -29.09
N ASP A 363 13.20 -9.82 -29.86
CA ASP A 363 14.26 -10.66 -29.33
C ASP A 363 15.15 -9.86 -28.37
N ASP A 364 15.48 -8.60 -28.71
CA ASP A 364 16.27 -7.74 -27.82
C ASP A 364 15.58 -7.49 -26.47
N MET A 365 14.26 -7.28 -26.48
CA MET A 365 13.48 -7.13 -25.25
C MET A 365 13.42 -8.44 -24.46
N THR A 366 13.34 -9.57 -25.16
CA THR A 366 13.32 -10.91 -24.53
C THR A 366 14.65 -11.18 -23.83
N ASP A 367 15.77 -10.93 -24.51
CA ASP A 367 17.11 -11.05 -23.95
C ASP A 367 17.29 -10.13 -22.74
N PHE A 368 16.81 -8.88 -22.83
CA PHE A 368 16.80 -7.96 -21.68
C PHE A 368 16.00 -8.52 -20.50
N PHE A 369 14.80 -9.07 -20.70
CA PHE A 369 14.02 -9.65 -19.61
C PHE A 369 14.71 -10.84 -18.96
N ILE A 370 15.33 -11.73 -19.75
CA ILE A 370 16.11 -12.85 -19.24
C ILE A 370 17.27 -12.33 -18.38
N GLN A 371 18.05 -11.39 -18.91
CA GLN A 371 19.16 -10.78 -18.18
C GLN A 371 18.69 -10.08 -16.90
N PHE A 372 17.57 -9.35 -16.95
CA PHE A 372 17.01 -8.67 -15.80
C PHE A 372 16.62 -9.67 -14.70
N MET A 373 15.93 -10.75 -15.06
CA MET A 373 15.54 -11.81 -14.11
C MET A 373 16.77 -12.52 -13.51
N GLU A 374 17.82 -12.75 -14.29
CA GLU A 374 19.05 -13.41 -13.82
C GLU A 374 19.92 -12.52 -12.91
N THR A 375 19.85 -11.20 -13.09
CA THR A 375 20.83 -10.25 -12.49
C THR A 375 20.23 -9.19 -11.57
N ASP A 376 18.93 -9.21 -11.30
CA ASP A 376 18.32 -8.31 -10.30
C ASP A 376 18.88 -8.61 -8.89
N GLN A 377 19.57 -7.63 -8.31
CA GLN A 377 20.20 -7.73 -6.99
C GLN A 377 19.71 -6.62 -6.03
N LEU A 378 18.65 -5.89 -6.39
CA LEU A 378 18.16 -4.73 -5.65
C LEU A 378 17.91 -5.05 -4.17
N GLY A 379 17.16 -6.13 -3.90
CA GLY A 379 16.82 -6.56 -2.54
C GLY A 379 18.06 -6.93 -1.72
N ARG A 380 18.99 -7.68 -2.31
CA ARG A 380 20.24 -8.10 -1.65
C ARG A 380 21.09 -6.90 -1.25
N ILE A 381 21.25 -5.93 -2.16
CA ILE A 381 22.03 -4.70 -1.90
C ILE A 381 21.39 -3.89 -0.76
N ALA A 382 20.06 -3.71 -0.77
CA ALA A 382 19.36 -2.99 0.28
C ALA A 382 19.51 -3.64 1.66
N VAL A 383 19.47 -4.98 1.73
CA VAL A 383 19.69 -5.71 2.98
C VAL A 383 21.14 -5.58 3.43
N LEU A 384 22.12 -5.78 2.54
CA LEU A 384 23.54 -5.66 2.87
C LEU A 384 23.90 -4.26 3.36
N HIS A 385 23.36 -3.21 2.71
CA HIS A 385 23.52 -1.83 3.15
C HIS A 385 23.09 -1.65 4.61
N ARG A 386 21.89 -2.13 4.95
CA ARG A 386 21.35 -2.04 6.31
C ARG A 386 22.18 -2.83 7.33
N VAL A 387 22.59 -4.06 6.99
CA VAL A 387 23.43 -4.89 7.87
C VAL A 387 24.78 -4.24 8.10
N MET A 388 25.42 -3.74 7.05
CA MET A 388 26.72 -3.09 7.14
C MET A 388 26.67 -1.79 7.92
N ALA A 389 25.64 -0.97 7.68
CA ALA A 389 25.43 0.26 8.44
C ALA A 389 25.17 -0.02 9.93
N ASP A 390 24.61 -1.18 10.29
CA ASP A 390 24.47 -1.58 11.70
C ASP A 390 25.82 -1.98 12.33
N GLN A 391 26.66 -2.70 11.57
CA GLN A 391 27.97 -3.18 12.01
C GLN A 391 29.01 -2.07 12.11
N GLU A 392 28.97 -1.10 11.22
CA GLU A 392 29.99 -0.05 11.13
C GLU A 392 29.73 1.09 12.12
N PRO A 393 30.75 1.56 12.86
CA PRO A 393 30.58 2.65 13.83
C PRO A 393 30.06 3.96 13.23
N THR A 394 30.45 4.26 11.99
CA THR A 394 30.01 5.45 11.24
C THR A 394 28.70 5.22 10.47
N GLY A 395 28.12 4.02 10.57
CA GLY A 395 26.85 3.66 9.95
C GLY A 395 26.79 3.92 8.46
N THR A 396 25.73 4.58 7.98
CA THR A 396 25.53 4.90 6.56
C THR A 396 26.61 5.82 5.96
N LEU A 397 27.43 6.48 6.79
CA LEU A 397 28.57 7.29 6.33
C LEU A 397 29.81 6.45 6.00
N HIS A 398 29.82 5.16 6.35
CA HIS A 398 30.93 4.28 5.99
C HIS A 398 31.08 4.18 4.46
N MET A 399 32.31 4.15 3.95
CA MET A 399 32.59 4.15 2.52
C MET A 399 31.93 2.99 1.78
N ASP A 400 31.89 1.81 2.40
CA ASP A 400 31.22 0.65 1.81
C ASP A 400 29.69 0.80 1.79
N CYS A 401 29.09 1.51 2.76
CA CYS A 401 27.67 1.85 2.73
C CYS A 401 27.36 2.86 1.62
N LEU A 402 28.20 3.88 1.44
CA LEU A 402 28.07 4.84 0.33
C LEU A 402 28.17 4.13 -1.02
N LYS A 403 29.10 3.17 -1.15
CA LYS A 403 29.22 2.34 -2.35
C LYS A 403 27.98 1.48 -2.59
N LEU A 404 27.42 0.86 -1.54
CA LEU A 404 26.17 0.11 -1.64
C LEU A 404 24.99 1.02 -2.02
N ALA A 405 24.95 2.27 -1.56
CA ALA A 405 23.95 3.25 -1.97
C ALA A 405 24.05 3.59 -3.47
N GLU A 406 25.25 3.76 -4.01
CA GLU A 406 25.49 3.96 -5.45
C GLU A 406 25.07 2.73 -6.28
N MET A 407 25.45 1.54 -5.82
CA MET A 407 25.04 0.27 -6.45
C MET A 407 23.51 0.10 -6.42
N HIS A 408 22.86 0.47 -5.32
CA HIS A 408 21.40 0.43 -5.20
C HIS A 408 20.74 1.41 -6.17
N SER A 409 21.27 2.62 -6.33
CA SER A 409 20.77 3.57 -7.33
C SER A 409 20.83 2.98 -8.74
N THR A 410 21.94 2.32 -9.08
CA THR A 410 22.09 1.64 -10.38
C THR A 410 21.06 0.53 -10.54
N ALA A 411 20.83 -0.28 -9.49
CA ALA A 411 19.83 -1.35 -9.51
C ALA A 411 18.39 -0.82 -9.72
N VAL A 412 18.02 0.31 -9.11
CA VAL A 412 16.70 0.93 -9.29
C VAL A 412 16.48 1.33 -10.75
N ASP A 413 17.50 1.87 -11.40
CA ASP A 413 17.43 2.33 -12.78
C ASP A 413 17.64 1.22 -13.82
N PHE A 414 18.04 0.01 -13.41
CA PHE A 414 18.31 -1.12 -14.31
C PHE A 414 17.13 -1.41 -15.26
N SER A 415 15.90 -1.35 -14.75
CA SER A 415 14.67 -1.54 -15.54
C SER A 415 14.51 -0.54 -16.71
N LYS A 416 15.17 0.61 -16.65
CA LYS A 416 15.12 1.69 -17.66
C LYS A 416 16.41 1.80 -18.47
N THR A 417 17.56 1.52 -17.86
CA THR A 417 18.88 1.68 -18.47
C THR A 417 19.37 0.41 -19.16
N GLY A 418 18.93 -0.77 -18.68
CA GLY A 418 19.46 -2.05 -19.13
C GLY A 418 20.84 -2.39 -18.55
N ILE A 419 21.36 -1.58 -17.62
CA ILE A 419 22.68 -1.76 -17.02
C ILE A 419 22.55 -2.53 -15.70
N PRO A 420 23.02 -3.79 -15.61
CA PRO A 420 23.03 -4.52 -14.35
C PRO A 420 24.10 -3.97 -13.40
N VAL A 421 23.91 -4.20 -12.11
CA VAL A 421 24.91 -3.85 -11.10
C VAL A 421 26.13 -4.78 -11.22
N ASP A 422 27.33 -4.19 -11.23
CA ASP A 422 28.57 -4.96 -11.16
C ASP A 422 28.80 -5.51 -9.75
N MET A 423 28.46 -6.79 -9.56
CA MET A 423 28.62 -7.49 -8.29
C MET A 423 30.08 -7.72 -7.89
N SER A 424 31.06 -7.52 -8.78
CA SER A 424 32.48 -7.54 -8.40
C SER A 424 32.88 -6.36 -7.52
N LEU A 425 32.09 -5.27 -7.57
CA LEU A 425 32.27 -4.08 -6.74
C LEU A 425 31.67 -4.24 -5.34
N LEU A 426 30.93 -5.32 -5.08
CA LEU A 426 30.27 -5.53 -3.80
C LEU A 426 31.31 -5.54 -2.65
N PRO A 427 31.13 -4.70 -1.61
CA PRO A 427 32.02 -4.71 -0.46
C PRO A 427 32.08 -6.08 0.22
N ARG A 428 33.21 -6.39 0.86
CA ARG A 428 33.35 -7.64 1.62
C ARG A 428 32.45 -7.59 2.86
N TYR A 429 31.70 -8.65 3.10
CA TYR A 429 30.82 -8.79 4.25
C TYR A 429 30.99 -10.15 4.93
N ASN A 430 30.60 -10.24 6.20
CA ASN A 430 30.66 -11.46 6.99
C ASN A 430 29.27 -12.15 7.06
N LYS A 431 29.20 -13.34 7.67
CA LYS A 431 27.94 -14.11 7.81
C LYS A 431 27.08 -13.67 9.01
N TRP A 432 27.47 -12.62 9.72
CA TRP A 432 26.77 -12.13 10.90
C TRP A 432 25.74 -11.08 10.51
N ARG A 433 24.51 -11.22 11.00
CA ARG A 433 23.41 -10.27 10.79
C ARG A 433 22.86 -9.81 12.14
N PRO A 434 22.32 -8.60 12.24
CA PRO A 434 21.67 -8.16 13.46
C PRO A 434 20.37 -8.94 13.70
N ASP A 435 19.97 -9.04 14.95
CA ASP A 435 18.81 -9.80 15.45
C ASP A 435 17.48 -9.40 14.79
N PHE A 436 17.33 -8.14 14.38
CA PHE A 436 16.15 -7.70 13.64
C PHE A 436 16.06 -8.28 12.21
N GLU A 437 17.11 -8.88 11.67
CA GLU A 437 17.08 -9.64 10.41
C GLU A 437 16.83 -11.15 10.62
N ALA A 438 16.69 -11.61 11.87
CA ALA A 438 16.38 -13.00 12.16
C ALA A 438 14.92 -13.35 11.78
N PRO A 439 14.66 -14.62 11.39
CA PRO A 439 13.30 -15.09 11.21
C PRO A 439 12.52 -15.01 12.53
N GLY A 440 11.25 -14.62 12.44
CA GLY A 440 10.28 -14.66 13.54
C GLY A 440 9.69 -16.06 13.77
N PRO A 441 8.91 -16.24 14.87
CA PRO A 441 8.30 -17.51 15.22
C PRO A 441 7.20 -17.94 14.22
N HIS A 442 6.98 -19.25 14.08
CA HIS A 442 5.91 -19.80 13.25
C HIS A 442 4.52 -19.55 13.88
N VAL A 443 3.52 -19.27 13.04
CA VAL A 443 2.11 -19.18 13.45
C VAL A 443 1.34 -20.34 12.86
N LYS A 444 0.57 -21.02 13.68
CA LYS A 444 -0.37 -22.06 13.26
C LYS A 444 -1.80 -21.55 13.41
N ILE A 445 -2.61 -21.77 12.37
CA ILE A 445 -4.04 -21.43 12.36
C ILE A 445 -4.82 -22.74 12.48
N GLU A 446 -5.38 -23.01 13.66
CA GLU A 446 -6.17 -24.22 13.90
C GLU A 446 -7.67 -23.91 13.85
N LYS A 447 -8.43 -24.65 13.02
CA LYS A 447 -9.89 -24.47 12.84
C LYS A 447 -10.72 -24.57 14.14
N GLN A 448 -10.22 -25.21 15.19
CA GLN A 448 -10.92 -25.38 16.48
C GLN A 448 -10.13 -24.86 17.70
N GLY A 449 -8.88 -24.39 17.49
CA GLY A 449 -7.97 -23.95 18.56
C GLY A 449 -7.57 -22.47 18.48
N GLY A 450 -7.97 -21.77 17.42
CA GLY A 450 -7.53 -20.40 17.13
C GLY A 450 -6.09 -20.33 16.63
N LEU A 451 -5.51 -19.14 16.70
CA LEU A 451 -4.13 -18.85 16.31
C LEU A 451 -3.14 -19.29 17.41
N SER A 452 -2.03 -19.97 17.13
CA SER A 452 -0.97 -20.25 18.12
C SER A 452 0.43 -19.92 17.56
N LEU A 453 1.38 -19.64 18.45
CA LEU A 453 2.79 -19.40 18.10
C LEU A 453 3.62 -20.64 18.49
N GLU A 454 4.38 -21.19 17.56
CA GLU A 454 5.28 -22.34 17.78
C GLU A 454 6.76 -21.88 17.74
N GLU A 455 7.63 -22.58 18.48
CA GLU A 455 9.08 -22.37 18.36
C GLU A 455 9.58 -23.01 17.06
N ILE A 456 10.64 -22.45 16.48
CA ILE A 456 11.34 -23.10 15.37
C ILE A 456 12.14 -24.26 15.99
N ASP A 457 11.50 -25.42 16.16
CA ASP A 457 12.20 -26.68 16.39
C ASP A 457 12.81 -27.09 15.05
N ASP A 458 14.10 -26.77 14.86
CA ASP A 458 15.02 -27.15 13.76
C ASP A 458 14.41 -27.11 12.34
N PRO A 459 14.82 -26.18 11.44
CA PRO A 459 14.24 -26.14 10.09
C PRO A 459 14.36 -27.51 9.42
N ASP A 460 13.22 -28.15 9.16
CA ASP A 460 13.14 -29.38 8.38
C ASP A 460 13.92 -29.15 7.07
N THR A 461 15.03 -29.86 6.92
CA THR A 461 16.04 -29.65 5.88
C THR A 461 15.60 -30.06 4.46
N ASP A 462 14.32 -30.36 4.26
CA ASP A 462 13.79 -31.04 3.07
C ASP A 462 12.68 -30.24 2.33
N ASP A 463 12.48 -28.94 2.60
CA ASP A 463 11.53 -28.12 1.82
C ASP A 463 12.23 -27.43 0.63
N PRO A 464 11.97 -27.85 -0.63
CA PRO A 464 12.60 -27.28 -1.81
C PRO A 464 12.13 -25.85 -2.13
N ALA A 465 11.16 -25.29 -1.40
CA ALA A 465 10.71 -23.91 -1.57
C ALA A 465 11.70 -22.84 -1.03
N ASP A 466 12.70 -23.25 -0.25
CA ASP A 466 13.78 -22.38 0.26
C ASP A 466 15.06 -22.44 -0.63
N GLU A 467 15.01 -23.07 -1.80
CA GLU A 467 16.17 -23.26 -2.69
C GLU A 467 16.69 -21.98 -3.38
N ASP A 468 15.92 -20.88 -3.38
CA ASP A 468 16.29 -19.64 -4.05
C ASP A 468 17.21 -18.71 -3.22
N ASP A 469 17.43 -19.02 -1.94
CA ASP A 469 18.38 -18.25 -1.14
C ASP A 469 19.68 -19.05 -0.92
N ASP A 470 20.79 -18.45 -1.36
CA ASP A 470 22.19 -18.80 -1.04
C ASP A 470 22.48 -18.56 0.47
N PHE A 471 21.58 -19.03 1.35
CA PHE A 471 21.68 -18.97 2.79
C PHE A 471 22.69 -20.00 3.29
N SER A 472 23.95 -19.66 3.20
CA SER A 472 24.89 -20.09 4.24
C SER A 472 24.27 -19.74 5.60
N LYS A 473 24.13 -20.70 6.53
CA LYS A 473 23.55 -20.51 7.88
C LYS A 473 24.05 -19.20 8.51
N HIS A 474 23.25 -18.13 8.40
CA HIS A 474 23.59 -16.83 8.96
C HIS A 474 23.63 -16.94 10.48
N ARG A 475 24.52 -16.17 11.11
CA ARG A 475 24.57 -16.06 12.57
C ARG A 475 24.02 -14.71 12.97
N TYR A 476 23.25 -14.66 14.05
CA TYR A 476 22.61 -13.44 14.49
C TYR A 476 23.28 -12.88 15.75
N TYR A 477 23.42 -11.56 15.84
CA TYR A 477 23.90 -10.85 17.02
C TYR A 477 22.88 -9.82 17.48
N GLU A 478 22.83 -9.53 18.77
CA GLU A 478 21.97 -8.48 19.30
C GLU A 478 22.49 -7.10 18.89
N SER A 479 21.74 -6.37 18.05
CA SER A 479 22.12 -5.01 17.67
C SER A 479 21.84 -4.02 18.80
N SER A 480 22.81 -3.18 19.14
CA SER A 480 22.65 -2.09 20.12
C SER A 480 22.07 -0.80 19.53
N LYS A 481 21.84 -0.77 18.21
CA LYS A 481 21.29 0.35 17.45
C LYS A 481 19.77 0.41 17.56
N VAL A 482 19.17 1.51 17.07
CA VAL A 482 17.74 1.80 17.15
C VAL A 482 16.91 0.64 16.60
N LEU A 483 17.28 0.06 15.45
CA LEU A 483 16.52 -1.06 14.85
C LEU A 483 16.48 -2.30 15.77
N GLY A 484 17.60 -2.65 16.40
CA GLY A 484 17.64 -3.74 17.38
C GLY A 484 16.79 -3.44 18.61
N LYS A 485 16.88 -2.22 19.15
CA LYS A 485 16.06 -1.78 20.29
C LYS A 485 14.56 -1.84 19.98
N LEU A 486 14.15 -1.35 18.81
CA LEU A 486 12.75 -1.40 18.33
C LEU A 486 12.26 -2.84 18.20
N TYR A 487 13.07 -3.71 17.58
CA TYR A 487 12.75 -5.12 17.41
C TYR A 487 12.51 -5.84 18.75
N ARG A 488 13.39 -5.63 19.73
CA ARG A 488 13.29 -6.26 21.06
C ARG A 488 12.25 -5.62 21.97
N ALA A 489 11.86 -4.37 21.72
CA ALA A 489 10.76 -3.73 22.42
C ALA A 489 9.37 -4.32 22.10
N ILE A 490 9.27 -5.20 21.08
CA ILE A 490 8.05 -5.93 20.75
C ILE A 490 8.22 -7.40 21.10
N ASP A 491 7.65 -7.81 22.23
CA ASP A 491 7.39 -9.21 22.50
C ASP A 491 6.05 -9.61 21.85
N GLU A 492 6.13 -10.29 20.69
CA GLU A 492 4.94 -10.76 19.99
C GLU A 492 4.14 -11.74 20.84
N ARG A 493 4.80 -12.60 21.64
CA ARG A 493 4.14 -13.61 22.46
C ARG A 493 3.37 -12.93 23.58
N GLU A 494 4.01 -12.03 24.32
CA GLU A 494 3.34 -11.30 25.42
C GLU A 494 2.14 -10.50 24.90
N ILE A 495 2.33 -9.74 23.81
CA ILE A 495 1.27 -8.90 23.25
C ILE A 495 0.13 -9.78 22.74
N PHE A 496 0.44 -10.87 22.05
CA PHE A 496 -0.56 -11.78 21.52
C PHE A 496 -1.31 -12.55 22.62
N GLU A 497 -0.61 -13.03 23.64
CA GLU A 497 -1.23 -13.64 24.82
C GLU A 497 -2.12 -12.64 25.56
N HIS A 498 -1.72 -11.37 25.68
CA HIS A 498 -2.56 -10.34 26.30
C HIS A 498 -3.83 -10.08 25.48
N ILE A 499 -3.72 -10.05 24.14
CA ILE A 499 -4.86 -9.93 23.23
C ILE A 499 -5.81 -11.11 23.44
N LYS A 500 -5.29 -12.35 23.46
CA LYS A 500 -6.06 -13.57 23.72
C LYS A 500 -6.70 -13.63 25.11
N ARG A 501 -5.97 -13.28 26.16
CA ARG A 501 -6.51 -13.32 27.54
C ARG A 501 -7.65 -12.32 27.72
N ARG A 502 -7.64 -11.19 27.00
CA ARG A 502 -8.74 -10.22 27.00
C ARG A 502 -9.95 -10.69 26.19
N SER A 503 -9.75 -11.56 25.20
CA SER A 503 -10.82 -12.14 24.39
C SER A 503 -11.39 -13.45 24.96
N LEU A 504 -10.66 -14.11 25.88
CA LEU A 504 -11.09 -15.28 26.63
C LEU A 504 -11.95 -14.89 27.84
N ASN A 505 -13.28 -15.06 27.71
CA ASN A 505 -14.12 -15.43 28.84
C ASN A 505 -14.42 -16.95 28.69
N PRO A 506 -14.27 -17.78 29.74
CA PRO A 506 -14.08 -19.25 29.58
C PRO A 506 -15.32 -20.06 29.16
N ASP A 507 -16.46 -19.43 28.87
CA ASP A 507 -17.77 -20.08 28.92
C ASP A 507 -18.43 -20.31 27.56
N ILE A 508 -17.65 -20.54 26.49
CA ILE A 508 -18.22 -20.72 25.14
C ILE A 508 -17.66 -21.97 24.48
N SER A 509 -18.31 -23.09 24.76
CA SER A 509 -18.27 -24.28 23.91
C SER A 509 -18.92 -23.96 22.56
N SER A 510 -18.26 -24.39 21.50
CA SER A 510 -18.47 -24.06 20.08
C SER A 510 -19.77 -24.57 19.43
N GLU A 511 -20.96 -24.28 19.96
CA GLU A 511 -22.21 -24.66 19.26
C GLU A 511 -23.22 -23.53 19.01
N ALA A 512 -23.24 -22.45 19.81
CA ALA A 512 -24.07 -21.27 19.52
C ALA A 512 -23.17 -20.07 19.21
N THR A 513 -23.25 -19.57 17.98
CA THR A 513 -22.56 -18.37 17.51
C THR A 513 -23.37 -17.12 17.80
N VAL A 514 -22.72 -15.95 17.78
CA VAL A 514 -23.43 -14.66 17.87
C VAL A 514 -24.43 -14.52 16.72
N ILE A 515 -24.17 -15.18 15.60
CA ILE A 515 -25.03 -15.19 14.41
C ILE A 515 -26.34 -15.96 14.64
N ASP A 516 -26.37 -16.96 15.51
CA ASP A 516 -27.62 -17.63 15.89
C ASP A 516 -28.57 -16.63 16.61
N SER A 517 -28.03 -15.79 17.49
CA SER A 517 -28.81 -14.71 18.13
C SER A 517 -29.25 -13.63 17.14
N VAL A 518 -28.44 -13.35 16.11
CA VAL A 518 -28.85 -12.46 15.00
C VAL A 518 -30.04 -13.07 14.25
N TRP A 519 -30.00 -14.36 13.96
CA TRP A 519 -31.11 -15.05 13.31
C TRP A 519 -32.39 -15.03 14.15
N ASP A 520 -32.30 -15.26 15.45
CA ASP A 520 -33.45 -15.16 16.37
C ASP A 520 -34.06 -13.75 16.35
N HIS A 521 -33.21 -12.72 16.35
CA HIS A 521 -33.65 -11.33 16.25
C HIS A 521 -34.37 -11.05 14.92
N VAL A 522 -33.74 -11.40 13.80
CA VAL A 522 -34.29 -11.18 12.45
C VAL A 522 -35.60 -11.96 12.27
N SER A 523 -35.64 -13.23 12.66
CA SER A 523 -36.83 -14.09 12.53
C SER A 523 -38.01 -13.55 13.34
N THR A 524 -37.73 -12.99 14.52
CA THR A 524 -38.77 -12.37 15.36
C THR A 524 -39.24 -11.05 14.76
N LYS A 525 -38.31 -10.19 14.33
CA LYS A 525 -38.62 -8.86 13.80
C LYS A 525 -39.33 -8.93 12.45
N CYS A 526 -38.98 -9.90 11.62
CA CYS A 526 -39.50 -10.09 10.27
C CYS A 526 -40.47 -11.28 10.17
N ALA A 527 -41.17 -11.64 11.24
CA ALA A 527 -42.04 -12.82 11.30
C ALA A 527 -43.16 -12.86 10.24
N LEU A 528 -43.51 -11.72 9.65
CA LEU A 528 -44.54 -11.61 8.59
C LEU A 528 -44.00 -11.88 7.17
N PHE A 529 -42.68 -11.91 6.99
CA PHE A 529 -42.04 -12.11 5.68
C PHE A 529 -41.82 -13.60 5.39
N GLN A 530 -42.22 -14.04 4.19
CA GLN A 530 -42.10 -15.43 3.78
C GLN A 530 -40.84 -15.66 2.93
N TYR A 531 -39.75 -16.11 3.54
CA TYR A 531 -38.48 -16.36 2.84
C TYR A 531 -38.30 -17.81 2.34
N SER A 532 -39.20 -18.72 2.71
CA SER A 532 -39.02 -20.17 2.48
C SER A 532 -38.91 -20.56 1.00
N HIS A 533 -39.51 -19.78 0.11
CA HIS A 533 -39.47 -20.02 -1.34
C HIS A 533 -38.09 -19.72 -1.96
N HIS A 534 -37.22 -18.99 -1.26
CA HIS A 534 -35.85 -18.71 -1.69
C HIS A 534 -34.81 -19.69 -1.09
N LEU A 535 -35.20 -20.69 -0.30
CA LEU A 535 -34.24 -21.56 0.39
C LEU A 535 -33.34 -22.37 -0.56
N GLU A 536 -33.87 -22.87 -1.67
CA GLU A 536 -33.07 -23.61 -2.66
C GLU A 536 -32.06 -22.68 -3.34
N TRP A 537 -32.53 -21.53 -3.83
CA TRP A 537 -31.68 -20.49 -4.37
C TRP A 537 -30.60 -20.01 -3.38
N ALA A 538 -30.94 -19.85 -2.10
CA ALA A 538 -29.99 -19.44 -1.07
C ALA A 538 -28.90 -20.50 -0.81
N ARG A 539 -29.22 -21.79 -0.98
CA ARG A 539 -28.22 -22.88 -0.95
C ARG A 539 -27.28 -22.81 -2.14
N ASP A 540 -27.77 -22.46 -3.33
CA ASP A 540 -26.93 -22.25 -4.51
C ASP A 540 -25.99 -21.04 -4.32
N ILE A 541 -26.48 -19.94 -3.73
CA ILE A 541 -25.66 -18.77 -3.40
C ILE A 541 -24.57 -19.12 -2.38
N ARG A 542 -24.92 -19.88 -1.34
CA ARG A 542 -23.96 -20.39 -0.35
C ARG A 542 -22.91 -21.27 -1.03
N ALA A 543 -23.33 -22.20 -1.88
CA ALA A 543 -22.43 -23.10 -2.61
C ALA A 543 -21.46 -22.33 -3.51
N MET A 544 -21.96 -21.36 -4.27
CA MET A 544 -21.15 -20.50 -5.14
C MET A 544 -20.09 -19.71 -4.37
N TYR A 545 -20.46 -19.13 -3.22
CA TYR A 545 -19.52 -18.44 -2.35
C TYR A 545 -18.45 -19.40 -1.81
N GLU A 546 -18.86 -20.55 -1.29
CA GLU A 546 -17.95 -21.53 -0.67
C GLU A 546 -17.00 -22.18 -1.70
N GLU A 547 -17.48 -22.51 -2.90
CA GLU A 547 -16.64 -23.03 -3.99
C GLU A 547 -15.58 -22.01 -4.41
N THR A 548 -15.97 -20.75 -4.53
CA THR A 548 -15.04 -19.66 -4.86
C THR A 548 -14.03 -19.43 -3.74
N MET A 549 -14.45 -19.48 -2.48
CA MET A 549 -13.55 -19.38 -1.33
C MET A 549 -12.51 -20.52 -1.33
N LEU A 550 -12.94 -21.76 -1.62
CA LEU A 550 -12.02 -22.90 -1.74
C LEU A 550 -11.03 -22.70 -2.90
N ASP A 551 -11.50 -22.20 -4.05
CA ASP A 551 -10.63 -21.90 -5.19
C ASP A 551 -9.58 -20.83 -4.85
N ILE A 552 -9.99 -19.78 -4.13
CA ILE A 552 -9.08 -18.74 -3.63
C ILE A 552 -8.04 -19.35 -2.69
N MET A 553 -8.46 -20.16 -1.72
CA MET A 553 -7.57 -20.80 -0.75
C MET A 553 -6.52 -21.70 -1.42
N ILE A 554 -6.92 -22.46 -2.44
CA ILE A 554 -6.05 -23.41 -3.15
C ILE A 554 -5.08 -22.67 -4.09
N ASN A 555 -5.58 -21.72 -4.88
CA ASN A 555 -4.79 -21.08 -5.94
C ASN A 555 -3.83 -19.99 -5.43
N HIS A 556 -3.97 -19.55 -4.18
CA HIS A 556 -3.11 -18.52 -3.59
C HIS A 556 -2.17 -19.06 -2.52
N SER A 557 -1.93 -20.38 -2.50
CA SER A 557 -0.91 -20.99 -1.65
C SER A 557 0.44 -21.08 -2.35
N GLU A 558 1.51 -20.86 -1.60
CA GLU A 558 2.87 -21.19 -2.06
C GLU A 558 3.11 -22.69 -2.13
N HIS A 559 2.34 -23.49 -1.39
CA HIS A 559 2.55 -24.94 -1.33
C HIS A 559 1.44 -25.68 -2.06
N THR A 560 1.84 -26.57 -2.97
CA THR A 560 0.93 -27.42 -3.76
C THR A 560 0.03 -28.36 -2.95
N LEU A 561 0.32 -28.60 -1.67
CA LEU A 561 -0.37 -29.57 -0.80
C LEU A 561 -1.11 -28.91 0.38
N HIS A 562 -0.79 -27.67 0.70
CA HIS A 562 -1.35 -26.96 1.85
C HIS A 562 -1.98 -25.66 1.37
N ALA A 563 -3.30 -25.59 1.32
CA ALA A 563 -3.96 -24.34 0.97
C ALA A 563 -3.87 -23.32 2.09
N VAL A 564 -4.08 -22.07 1.71
CA VAL A 564 -4.29 -20.94 2.62
C VAL A 564 -5.54 -21.20 3.46
N SER A 565 -5.54 -20.78 4.73
CA SER A 565 -6.71 -20.92 5.59
C SER A 565 -7.84 -19.98 5.14
N GLU A 566 -9.09 -20.31 5.52
CA GLU A 566 -10.23 -19.42 5.28
C GLU A 566 -10.02 -18.05 5.93
N LEU A 567 -9.38 -18.01 7.10
CA LEU A 567 -9.11 -16.78 7.83
C LEU A 567 -8.13 -15.86 7.08
N GLU A 568 -7.06 -16.44 6.53
CA GLU A 568 -6.09 -15.73 5.69
C GLU A 568 -6.73 -15.21 4.40
N ALA A 569 -7.53 -16.04 3.73
CA ALA A 569 -8.27 -15.66 2.52
C ALA A 569 -9.25 -14.51 2.82
N PHE A 570 -9.99 -14.60 3.92
CA PHE A 570 -10.96 -13.60 4.36
C PHE A 570 -10.32 -12.25 4.73
N ILE A 571 -9.16 -12.28 5.38
CA ILE A 571 -8.41 -11.06 5.74
C ILE A 571 -7.69 -10.48 4.50
N GLY A 572 -7.34 -11.34 3.54
CA GLY A 572 -6.50 -10.98 2.40
C GLY A 572 -5.02 -10.89 2.78
N ASN A 573 -4.56 -11.75 3.69
CA ASN A 573 -3.16 -11.75 4.13
C ASN A 573 -2.70 -13.17 4.49
N ILE A 574 -1.68 -13.67 3.79
CA ILE A 574 -1.02 -14.95 4.06
C ILE A 574 0.03 -14.74 5.16
N LEU A 575 -0.05 -15.45 6.29
CA LEU A 575 0.92 -15.25 7.37
C LEU A 575 2.29 -15.83 6.97
N GLY A 576 3.30 -14.97 6.96
CA GLY A 576 4.68 -15.41 6.78
C GLY A 576 5.11 -16.38 7.89
N ARG A 577 5.62 -17.55 7.51
CA ARG A 577 6.15 -18.56 8.45
C ARG A 577 7.27 -17.98 9.32
N THR A 578 8.10 -17.10 8.79
CA THR A 578 9.25 -16.49 9.49
C THR A 578 8.97 -15.05 9.98
N GLY A 579 7.72 -14.73 10.28
CA GLY A 579 7.30 -13.41 10.79
C GLY A 579 7.00 -12.37 9.70
N ALA A 580 7.87 -12.22 8.70
CA ALA A 580 7.62 -11.35 7.54
C ALA A 580 7.15 -12.14 6.31
N GLN A 581 6.28 -11.55 5.50
CA GLN A 581 5.92 -12.11 4.20
C GLN A 581 7.10 -12.06 3.22
N SER A 582 7.26 -13.13 2.44
CA SER A 582 8.10 -13.14 1.23
C SER A 582 7.52 -12.20 0.16
N LYS A 583 8.30 -11.86 -0.87
CA LYS A 583 7.81 -11.05 -2.00
C LYS A 583 6.63 -11.77 -2.68
N ASN A 584 6.77 -13.07 -2.92
CA ASN A 584 5.75 -13.92 -3.51
C ASN A 584 4.47 -13.99 -2.64
N GLN A 585 4.58 -14.23 -1.33
CA GLN A 585 3.45 -14.21 -0.39
C GLN A 585 2.68 -12.89 -0.42
N ARG A 586 3.40 -11.77 -0.56
CA ARG A 586 2.79 -10.44 -0.61
C ARG A 586 2.03 -10.22 -1.92
N GLU A 587 2.58 -10.65 -3.05
CA GLU A 587 1.92 -10.61 -4.36
C GLU A 587 0.67 -11.50 -4.36
N LEU A 588 0.79 -12.75 -3.90
CA LEU A 588 -0.34 -13.67 -3.71
C LEU A 588 -1.39 -13.11 -2.76
N SER A 589 -1.00 -12.48 -1.64
CA SER A 589 -1.96 -11.84 -0.72
C SER A 589 -2.73 -10.70 -1.39
N THR A 590 -2.09 -9.95 -2.27
CA THR A 590 -2.70 -8.82 -2.97
C THR A 590 -3.77 -9.32 -3.96
N THR A 591 -3.40 -10.27 -4.82
CA THR A 591 -4.33 -10.85 -5.80
C THR A 591 -5.45 -11.64 -5.13
N MET A 592 -5.13 -12.36 -4.04
CA MET A 592 -6.12 -13.07 -3.21
C MET A 592 -7.17 -12.11 -2.64
N LYS A 593 -6.72 -10.99 -2.08
CA LYS A 593 -7.61 -9.98 -1.50
C LYS A 593 -8.52 -9.36 -2.54
N GLU A 594 -7.97 -8.95 -3.68
CA GLU A 594 -8.74 -8.37 -4.80
C GLU A 594 -9.84 -9.33 -5.26
N ARG A 595 -9.46 -10.59 -5.50
CA ARG A 595 -10.39 -11.62 -5.93
C ARG A 595 -11.47 -11.90 -4.88
N PHE A 596 -11.11 -11.99 -3.60
CA PHE A 596 -12.07 -12.17 -2.51
C PHE A 596 -13.05 -10.99 -2.40
N ASP A 597 -12.57 -9.75 -2.48
CA ASP A 597 -13.39 -8.55 -2.38
C ASP A 597 -14.37 -8.42 -3.56
N GLU A 598 -13.93 -8.75 -4.78
CA GLU A 598 -14.75 -8.78 -6.00
C GLU A 598 -15.87 -9.82 -5.92
N HIS A 599 -15.52 -11.06 -5.58
CA HIS A 599 -16.51 -12.14 -5.46
C HIS A 599 -17.50 -11.88 -4.33
N SER A 600 -17.02 -11.37 -3.19
CA SER A 600 -17.90 -10.99 -2.08
C SER A 600 -18.90 -9.91 -2.50
N ALA A 601 -18.43 -8.88 -3.22
CA ALA A 601 -19.32 -7.84 -3.75
C ALA A 601 -20.33 -8.39 -4.77
N PHE A 602 -19.92 -9.35 -5.61
CA PHE A 602 -20.82 -10.04 -6.53
C PHE A 602 -21.93 -10.81 -5.78
N ILE A 603 -21.57 -11.62 -4.78
CA ILE A 603 -22.54 -12.38 -3.97
C ILE A 603 -23.52 -11.45 -3.25
N VAL A 604 -23.03 -10.35 -2.66
CA VAL A 604 -23.90 -9.33 -2.04
C VAL A 604 -24.88 -8.75 -3.07
N ASN A 605 -24.41 -8.44 -4.29
CA ASN A 605 -25.28 -7.95 -5.36
C ASN A 605 -26.33 -8.99 -5.78
N CYS A 606 -25.98 -10.28 -5.87
CA CYS A 606 -26.95 -11.34 -6.16
C CYS A 606 -28.07 -11.40 -5.12
N ILE A 607 -27.77 -11.10 -3.85
CA ILE A 607 -28.76 -11.11 -2.77
C ILE A 607 -29.69 -9.91 -2.85
N VAL A 608 -29.14 -8.70 -3.08
CA VAL A 608 -29.91 -7.45 -2.92
C VAL A 608 -30.41 -6.83 -4.24
N LYS A 609 -30.01 -7.36 -5.40
CA LYS A 609 -30.34 -6.79 -6.71
C LYS A 609 -30.93 -7.80 -7.69
N ASP A 610 -31.77 -7.28 -8.58
CA ASP A 610 -32.17 -7.92 -9.82
C ASP A 610 -31.53 -7.17 -11.00
N GLY A 611 -30.44 -7.76 -11.54
CA GLY A 611 -29.59 -7.08 -12.51
C GLY A 611 -28.90 -5.86 -11.88
N THR A 612 -29.30 -4.66 -12.29
CA THR A 612 -28.73 -3.40 -11.78
C THR A 612 -29.61 -2.71 -10.75
N GLU A 613 -30.88 -3.10 -10.66
CA GLU A 613 -31.86 -2.49 -9.77
C GLU A 613 -31.97 -3.26 -8.47
N TRP A 614 -32.47 -2.59 -7.45
CA TRP A 614 -32.64 -3.18 -6.12
C TRP A 614 -33.84 -4.11 -6.12
N SER A 615 -33.70 -5.32 -5.58
CA SER A 615 -34.77 -6.33 -5.62
C SER A 615 -35.88 -5.98 -4.62
N GLU A 616 -37.14 -6.18 -5.01
CA GLU A 616 -38.29 -6.08 -4.11
C GLU A 616 -38.32 -7.21 -3.07
N GLU A 617 -37.66 -8.34 -3.35
CA GLU A 617 -37.56 -9.53 -2.48
C GLU A 617 -36.20 -9.60 -1.75
N SER A 618 -35.43 -8.51 -1.74
CA SER A 618 -34.08 -8.44 -1.17
C SER A 618 -34.04 -8.85 0.31
N LEU A 619 -35.06 -8.49 1.09
CA LEU A 619 -35.20 -8.92 2.48
C LEU A 619 -35.42 -10.43 2.58
N GLU A 620 -36.39 -10.99 1.85
CA GLU A 620 -36.71 -12.41 1.86
C GLU A 620 -35.51 -13.26 1.40
N ARG A 621 -34.81 -12.81 0.36
CA ARG A 621 -33.57 -13.43 -0.13
C ARG A 621 -32.48 -13.41 0.93
N SER A 622 -32.23 -12.26 1.56
CA SER A 622 -31.20 -12.13 2.59
C SER A 622 -31.53 -12.95 3.85
N MET A 623 -32.81 -13.03 4.25
CA MET A 623 -33.29 -13.92 5.31
C MET A 623 -33.07 -15.40 4.97
N ALA A 624 -33.37 -15.81 3.73
CA ALA A 624 -33.11 -17.18 3.27
C ALA A 624 -31.61 -17.52 3.31
N CYS A 625 -30.74 -16.62 2.85
CA CYS A 625 -29.29 -16.78 2.95
C CYS A 625 -28.81 -16.90 4.39
N LEU A 626 -29.32 -16.07 5.31
CA LEU A 626 -28.96 -16.15 6.73
C LEU A 626 -29.40 -17.48 7.35
N CYS A 627 -30.64 -17.91 7.08
CA CYS A 627 -31.16 -19.21 7.51
C CYS A 627 -30.28 -20.37 7.02
N VAL A 628 -29.96 -20.39 5.72
CA VAL A 628 -29.13 -21.43 5.09
C VAL A 628 -27.69 -21.42 5.61
N SER A 629 -27.16 -20.25 6.02
CA SER A 629 -25.82 -20.14 6.58
C SER A 629 -25.65 -20.89 7.92
N LEU A 630 -26.75 -21.09 8.66
CA LEU A 630 -26.79 -21.81 9.93
C LEU A 630 -26.95 -23.33 9.77
N GLU A 631 -27.31 -23.82 8.57
CA GLU A 631 -27.45 -25.26 8.29
C GLU A 631 -26.10 -25.97 8.50
N LYS A 632 -26.12 -27.06 9.27
CA LYS A 632 -24.97 -27.97 9.42
C LYS A 632 -24.79 -28.78 8.14
N LYS A 633 -23.57 -28.87 7.61
CA LYS A 633 -23.21 -29.79 6.52
C LYS A 633 -22.78 -31.15 7.08
N ASP A 634 -23.18 -32.24 6.42
CA ASP A 634 -22.61 -33.56 6.65
C ASP A 634 -21.17 -33.57 6.11
N VAL A 635 -20.19 -33.63 7.01
CA VAL A 635 -18.77 -33.45 6.68
C VAL A 635 -18.18 -34.77 6.22
N TYR A 636 -17.86 -34.91 4.92
CA TYR A 636 -17.12 -36.08 4.40
C TYR A 636 -15.66 -35.74 4.04
N LYS A 637 -15.29 -34.45 3.91
CA LYS A 637 -13.90 -34.01 3.71
C LYS A 637 -13.46 -32.94 4.72
N ARG A 638 -12.15 -32.96 5.05
CA ARG A 638 -11.43 -32.08 6.02
C ARG A 638 -11.54 -30.55 5.72
N TRP A 639 -12.15 -30.17 4.60
CA TRP A 639 -12.14 -28.84 4.00
C TRP A 639 -13.54 -28.19 3.88
N GLU A 640 -14.61 -28.86 4.31
CA GLU A 640 -15.99 -28.52 3.88
C GLU A 640 -16.81 -27.60 4.81
N ASN A 641 -16.33 -27.23 6.01
CA ASN A 641 -17.10 -26.34 6.90
C ASN A 641 -16.48 -24.94 6.93
N LEU A 642 -16.77 -24.13 5.91
CA LEU A 642 -16.42 -22.72 5.84
C LEU A 642 -17.40 -21.88 6.67
N LEU A 643 -16.89 -20.89 7.40
CA LEU A 643 -17.67 -20.08 8.34
C LEU A 643 -18.01 -18.69 7.80
N SER A 644 -17.19 -18.14 6.90
CA SER A 644 -17.23 -16.74 6.47
C SER A 644 -18.55 -16.33 5.81
N PHE A 645 -19.25 -17.26 5.14
CA PHE A 645 -20.56 -16.99 4.53
C PHE A 645 -21.61 -16.53 5.55
N ARG A 646 -21.55 -17.01 6.81
CA ARG A 646 -22.47 -16.62 7.88
C ARG A 646 -22.44 -15.13 8.15
N TYR A 647 -21.24 -14.55 8.17
CA TYR A 647 -21.03 -13.13 8.45
C TYR A 647 -21.42 -12.26 7.26
N LEU A 648 -21.21 -12.75 6.03
CA LEU A 648 -21.76 -12.13 4.82
C LEU A 648 -23.29 -12.06 4.92
N ALA A 649 -23.94 -13.20 5.13
CA ALA A 649 -25.38 -13.30 5.15
C ALA A 649 -26.00 -12.48 6.28
N ALA A 650 -25.40 -12.49 7.48
CA ALA A 650 -25.85 -11.67 8.61
C ALA A 650 -25.71 -10.17 8.34
N GLY A 651 -24.56 -9.74 7.80
CA GLY A 651 -24.31 -8.34 7.47
C GLY A 651 -25.27 -7.80 6.40
N VAL A 652 -25.56 -8.60 5.36
CA VAL A 652 -26.54 -8.25 4.34
C VAL A 652 -27.94 -8.22 4.94
N CYS A 653 -28.38 -9.29 5.61
CA CYS A 653 -29.73 -9.39 6.13
C CYS A 653 -30.09 -8.26 7.11
N LEU A 654 -29.21 -7.93 8.07
CA LEU A 654 -29.47 -6.82 8.99
C LEU A 654 -29.56 -5.46 8.27
N ARG A 655 -28.81 -5.24 7.18
CA ARG A 655 -28.94 -4.04 6.35
C ARG A 655 -30.30 -3.95 5.67
N GLU A 656 -30.82 -5.06 5.19
CA GLU A 656 -32.13 -5.12 4.56
C GLU A 656 -33.24 -4.85 5.58
N VAL A 657 -33.09 -5.38 6.80
CA VAL A 657 -34.00 -5.10 7.92
C VAL A 657 -34.03 -3.59 8.26
N GLU A 658 -32.88 -2.90 8.29
CA GLU A 658 -32.85 -1.44 8.52
C GLU A 658 -33.57 -0.63 7.44
N ARG A 659 -33.66 -1.14 6.20
CA ARG A 659 -34.23 -0.41 5.07
C ARG A 659 -35.75 -0.46 5.01
N VAL A 660 -36.37 -1.41 5.69
CA VAL A 660 -37.81 -1.61 5.66
C VAL A 660 -38.49 -0.59 6.59
N PRO A 661 -39.28 0.36 6.05
CA PRO A 661 -39.90 1.39 6.87
C PRO A 661 -40.91 0.80 7.85
N GLY A 662 -40.77 1.11 9.14
CA GLY A 662 -41.71 0.68 10.18
C GLY A 662 -41.36 -0.63 10.89
N LEU A 663 -40.18 -1.21 10.61
CA LEU A 663 -39.59 -2.33 11.35
C LEU A 663 -38.61 -1.91 12.43
#